data_AF-A0A5E7SPZ8-F1
#
_entry.id   AF-A0A5E7SPZ8-F1
#
_cell.length_a   1.000
_cell.length_b   1.000
_cell.length_c   1.000
_cell.angle_alpha   90.00
_cell.angle_beta   90.00
_cell.angle_gamma   90.00
#
_symmetry.space_group_name_H-M   'P 1'
#
loop_
_entity.id
_entity.type
_entity.pdbx_description
1 polymer ?
#
loop_
_entity_poly.entity_id
_entity_poly.type
_entity_poly.pdbx_seq_one_letter_code
_entity_poly.pdbx_strand_id
1 'polypeptide(L)'
;MTQVNPAVVNISTANEFIARHIGPRAGDEQAMLNSLGFDSLEALSASVIPESIKGTSVLGMDDGLSEADALALIKSIAGKNQLFKTYIGQGYYGTHTPSPILRNLLENPAWYTAYTPYQPEISQGRLEALLNFQTLISDLTGLPIANASLLDEATAAAEAMTFCKRLSKNKGSHAFFASVHCHPQTLDVLRTRAEPLGIDVVVGDEQALTDVTPFFGALLQYPASNGDVFDYRELTERFHAANALVAVAADLLALTLLTPPGEFGADVAIGSAQRFGVPLGFGGPHAAYFSTKDAFKRDMPGRLVGVSVDRFGKPALRLAMQTREQHIRREKATSNICTAQVLLANIASMYAVYHGPQGLTQIANRIHHLTAILAQGLSTLGLAVEQASFFDTLTIKTGANTAKLHDQARARQINLRVVDAERLGLSLDETTSQADVETLWALLADGKTLPDFATLAAAVQNTLPAALVRQSPILSHPVFNRYHSETELMRYLRKLADKDLALDRTMIPLGSCTMKLNAASEMIPVTWAEFGALHPFAPAEQSAGYQQLTDELEAMLCAATGYDAISLQPNAGSQGEYAGLLAIRAYHQSRGEDRRDICLIPSSAHGTNPATANMAGMRVVVTACDARGNVDIEDLRAKAIEHREHLAALMITYPSTHGVFEEGIREICGIIHDNGGQVYIDGANMNAMVGLCAPGKFGGDVSHLNLHKTFCIPHGGGGPGVGPIGVKSHLTPFLPGHAQMERKQGAVCAAPFGSASILPITWMYIRMMGGAGLKRASQLAILNANYISRRLEEHYPVLYTGSNGLVAHECILDLRPLKDSSGISVDDVAKRLIDFGFHAPTMSFPVAGTLMIEPTESESKEELDRFCDAMIRIREEIRAVENGTLDKDDNPLKNAPHTAAELVGEWTHPYSREQAVYPVASLIEGKYWPPVGRVDNVFGDRNLVCACPSIESYA
;
A
#
# COMPACT_ATOMS: atom_id res chain seq x y z
N MET A 1 40.08 29.07 40.27
CA MET A 1 40.29 28.08 39.17
C MET A 1 39.99 26.71 39.73
N THR A 2 38.72 26.30 39.70
CA THR A 2 38.30 24.94 40.02
C THR A 2 38.50 24.10 38.76
N GLN A 3 39.37 23.10 38.85
CA GLN A 3 39.63 22.14 37.78
C GLN A 3 38.34 21.38 37.47
N VAL A 4 37.79 21.62 36.28
CA VAL A 4 36.78 20.75 35.69
C VAL A 4 37.50 19.43 35.39
N ASN A 5 37.16 18.39 36.14
CA ASN A 5 37.57 17.03 35.84
C ASN A 5 36.95 16.67 34.48
N PRO A 6 37.73 16.39 33.41
CA PRO A 6 37.14 16.05 32.13
C PRO A 6 36.39 14.74 32.29
N ALA A 7 35.05 14.79 32.24
CA ALA A 7 34.24 13.59 32.18
C ALA A 7 34.76 12.72 31.03
N VAL A 8 34.88 11.41 31.27
CA VAL A 8 35.26 10.44 30.24
C VAL A 8 34.29 10.63 29.06
N VAL A 9 34.81 11.13 27.94
CA VAL A 9 34.01 11.34 26.72
C VAL A 9 33.73 9.98 26.11
N ASN A 10 32.46 9.63 25.93
CA ASN A 10 32.08 8.44 25.17
C ASN A 10 32.44 8.68 23.69
N ILE A 11 33.40 7.91 23.17
CA ILE A 11 33.86 7.99 21.77
C ILE A 11 33.14 6.97 20.87
N SER A 12 32.26 6.15 21.42
CA SER A 12 31.48 5.16 20.67
C SER A 12 30.26 5.81 20.02
N THR A 13 29.97 5.40 18.78
CA THR A 13 28.76 5.78 18.03
C THR A 13 27.64 4.74 18.15
N ALA A 14 27.84 3.71 18.98
CA ALA A 14 26.87 2.67 19.26
C ALA A 14 25.57 3.26 19.81
N ASN A 15 24.43 2.80 19.29
CA ASN A 15 23.08 3.14 19.75
C ASN A 15 22.69 4.62 19.62
N GLU A 16 23.42 5.43 18.84
CA GLU A 16 23.15 6.87 18.68
C GLU A 16 21.75 7.18 18.13
N PHE A 17 21.27 6.34 17.19
CA PHE A 17 19.97 6.54 16.53
C PHE A 17 18.78 6.39 17.48
N ILE A 18 18.91 5.63 18.58
CA ILE A 18 17.81 5.42 19.56
C ILE A 18 17.27 6.77 20.06
N ALA A 19 18.16 7.71 20.35
CA ALA A 19 17.78 9.05 20.83
C ALA A 19 17.19 9.95 19.73
N ARG A 20 17.25 9.56 18.45
CA ARG A 20 16.59 10.27 17.34
C ARG A 20 15.21 9.67 17.07
N HIS A 21 15.09 8.35 17.15
CA HIS A 21 13.84 7.62 16.90
C HIS A 21 12.82 7.75 18.05
N ILE A 22 13.30 7.73 19.29
CA ILE A 22 12.45 7.81 20.49
C ILE A 22 12.30 9.27 20.93
N GLY A 23 11.05 9.72 21.04
CA GLY A 23 10.68 11.09 21.38
C GLY A 23 11.01 11.47 22.84
N PRO A 24 10.47 10.76 23.85
CA PRO A 24 10.65 11.12 25.25
C PRO A 24 12.11 11.05 25.70
N ARG A 25 12.58 12.08 26.42
CA ARG A 25 13.92 12.09 27.01
C ARG A 25 13.92 11.41 28.38
N ALA A 26 15.09 11.11 28.93
CA ALA A 26 15.20 10.40 30.21
C ALA A 26 14.41 11.08 31.35
N GLY A 27 14.38 12.42 31.39
CA GLY A 27 13.57 13.16 32.36
C GLY A 27 12.06 13.03 32.13
N ASP A 28 11.63 13.01 30.87
CA ASP A 28 10.22 12.82 30.48
C ASP A 28 9.77 11.40 30.82
N GLU A 29 10.58 10.40 30.48
CA GLU A 29 10.34 8.99 30.78
C GLU A 29 10.10 8.79 32.27
N GLN A 30 11.00 9.29 33.13
CA GLN A 30 10.84 9.17 34.57
C GLN A 30 9.58 9.90 35.07
N ALA A 31 9.25 11.07 34.51
CA ALA A 31 8.06 11.81 34.89
C ALA A 31 6.77 11.05 34.54
N MET A 32 6.71 10.44 33.34
CA MET A 32 5.57 9.62 32.91
C MET A 32 5.46 8.32 33.71
N LEU A 33 6.58 7.67 34.02
CA LEU A 33 6.61 6.49 34.89
C LEU A 33 6.10 6.81 36.30
N ASN A 34 6.57 7.92 36.88
CA ASN A 34 6.12 8.39 38.19
C ASN A 34 4.61 8.67 38.21
N SER A 35 4.04 9.26 37.15
CA SER A 35 2.59 9.52 37.08
C SER A 35 1.75 8.25 36.95
N LEU A 36 2.34 7.16 36.46
CA LEU A 36 1.72 5.83 36.39
C LEU A 36 2.01 4.97 37.62
N GLY A 37 2.90 5.40 38.52
CA GLY A 37 3.28 4.67 39.73
C GLY A 37 4.30 3.55 39.50
N PHE A 38 5.15 3.67 38.48
CA PHE A 38 6.21 2.71 38.17
C PHE A 38 7.61 3.30 38.36
N ASP A 39 8.56 2.49 38.82
CA ASP A 39 9.95 2.92 39.01
C ASP A 39 10.82 2.77 37.75
N SER A 40 10.38 1.97 36.76
CA SER A 40 11.15 1.68 35.54
C SER A 40 10.25 1.19 34.38
N LEU A 41 10.78 1.26 33.16
CA LEU A 41 10.17 0.65 31.96
C LEU A 41 10.02 -0.88 32.09
N GLU A 42 11.00 -1.53 32.72
CA GLU A 42 10.95 -2.96 33.00
C GLU A 42 9.76 -3.30 33.90
N ALA A 43 9.54 -2.55 34.98
CA ALA A 43 8.42 -2.76 35.88
C ALA A 43 7.06 -2.53 35.18
N LEU A 44 6.95 -1.48 34.36
CA LEU A 44 5.75 -1.22 33.57
C LEU A 44 5.46 -2.34 32.57
N SER A 45 6.42 -2.65 31.69
CA SER A 45 6.25 -3.68 30.65
C SER A 45 5.99 -5.06 31.24
N ALA A 46 6.63 -5.40 32.38
CA ALA A 46 6.36 -6.63 33.12
C ALA A 46 4.95 -6.71 33.71
N SER A 47 4.28 -5.57 33.92
CA SER A 47 2.91 -5.49 34.45
C SER A 47 1.85 -5.44 33.35
N VAL A 48 2.25 -5.07 32.13
CA VAL A 48 1.38 -5.03 30.93
C VAL A 48 1.36 -6.38 30.21
N ILE A 49 2.49 -7.07 30.14
CA ILE A 49 2.63 -8.31 29.39
C ILE A 49 2.33 -9.53 30.29
N PRO A 50 1.45 -10.45 29.86
CA PRO A 50 1.16 -11.68 30.60
C PRO A 50 2.42 -12.48 30.91
N GLU A 51 2.52 -12.96 32.15
CA GLU A 51 3.67 -13.74 32.63
C GLU A 51 3.89 -15.00 31.78
N SER A 52 2.82 -15.55 31.18
CA SER A 52 2.86 -16.73 30.30
C SER A 52 3.65 -16.52 29.01
N ILE A 53 3.79 -15.28 28.51
CA ILE A 53 4.48 -14.97 27.24
C ILE A 53 5.65 -14.01 27.39
N LYS A 54 5.85 -13.45 28.58
CA LYS A 54 6.91 -12.51 28.90
C LYS A 54 8.29 -13.12 28.65
N GLY A 55 9.18 -12.34 28.03
CA GLY A 55 10.56 -12.76 27.76
C GLY A 55 10.70 -13.87 26.71
N THR A 56 9.63 -14.20 25.99
CA THR A 56 9.68 -15.18 24.89
C THR A 56 10.41 -14.66 23.67
N SER A 57 10.58 -13.34 23.54
CA SER A 57 11.42 -12.73 22.51
C SER A 57 12.87 -12.71 22.96
N VAL A 58 13.78 -13.21 22.12
CA VAL A 58 15.22 -13.08 22.30
C VAL A 58 15.75 -12.39 21.05
N LEU A 59 15.69 -11.05 21.03
CA LEU A 59 16.43 -10.28 20.05
C LEU A 59 17.91 -10.37 20.41
N GLY A 60 18.60 -11.39 19.87
CA GLY A 60 20.05 -11.46 19.95
C GLY A 60 20.63 -10.48 18.94
N MET A 61 21.09 -9.32 19.39
CA MET A 61 21.71 -8.35 18.47
C MET A 61 22.75 -7.51 19.20
N ASP A 62 23.80 -7.22 18.45
CA ASP A 62 24.82 -6.22 18.74
C ASP A 62 24.21 -4.83 19.00
N ASP A 63 25.05 -3.90 19.44
CA ASP A 63 24.67 -2.49 19.51
C ASP A 63 24.19 -1.98 18.15
N GLY A 64 23.22 -1.06 18.17
CA GLY A 64 22.74 -0.38 16.97
C GLY A 64 23.84 0.47 16.33
N LEU A 65 23.85 0.53 15.01
CA LEU A 65 24.78 1.36 14.24
C LEU A 65 24.37 2.84 14.31
N SER A 66 25.36 3.73 14.16
CA SER A 66 25.07 5.13 13.86
C SER A 66 24.40 5.27 12.49
N GLU A 67 23.71 6.39 12.26
CA GLU A 67 23.10 6.69 10.96
C GLU A 67 24.13 6.69 9.83
N ALA A 68 25.32 7.25 10.08
CA ALA A 68 26.40 7.31 9.11
C ALA A 68 26.99 5.93 8.78
N ASP A 69 27.19 5.09 9.80
CA ASP A 69 27.75 3.74 9.62
C ASP A 69 26.74 2.82 8.91
N ALA A 70 25.45 2.92 9.25
CA ALA A 70 24.39 2.18 8.59
C ALA A 70 24.26 2.57 7.11
N LEU A 71 24.32 3.86 6.78
CA LEU A 71 24.32 4.37 5.40
C LEU A 71 25.55 3.88 4.61
N ALA A 72 26.73 3.93 5.22
CA ALA A 72 27.95 3.43 4.58
C ALA A 72 27.87 1.92 4.32
N LEU A 73 27.36 1.14 5.28
CA LEU A 73 27.19 -0.29 5.15
C LEU A 73 26.17 -0.64 4.07
N ILE A 74 24.97 -0.07 4.10
CA ILE A 74 23.96 -0.38 3.08
C ILE A 74 24.39 0.09 1.70
N LYS A 75 25.18 1.17 1.57
CA LYS A 75 25.78 1.55 0.29
C LYS A 75 26.75 0.48 -0.24
N SER A 76 27.53 -0.15 0.64
CA SER A 76 28.41 -1.26 0.26
C SER A 76 27.63 -2.49 -0.20
N ILE A 77 26.47 -2.75 0.40
CA ILE A 77 25.54 -3.83 -0.02
C ILE A 77 24.96 -3.49 -1.39
N ALA A 78 24.42 -2.27 -1.55
CA ALA A 78 23.82 -1.79 -2.79
C ALA A 78 24.83 -1.87 -3.97
N GLY A 79 26.10 -1.51 -3.74
CA GLY A 79 27.16 -1.57 -4.73
C GLY A 79 27.50 -2.97 -5.27
N LYS A 80 26.93 -4.04 -4.70
CA LYS A 80 27.04 -5.41 -5.23
C LYS A 80 26.02 -5.70 -6.33
N ASN A 81 24.98 -4.87 -6.47
CA ASN A 81 24.04 -4.98 -7.58
C ASN A 81 24.68 -4.49 -8.89
N GLN A 82 24.34 -5.13 -9.99
CA GLN A 82 24.85 -4.80 -11.32
C GLN A 82 23.76 -4.13 -12.14
N LEU A 83 23.95 -2.84 -12.43
CA LEU A 83 22.99 -2.04 -13.19
C LEU A 83 23.24 -2.19 -14.70
N PHE A 84 22.67 -3.24 -15.28
CA PHE A 84 22.69 -3.46 -16.72
C PHE A 84 21.63 -2.61 -17.42
N LYS A 85 21.86 -2.27 -18.69
CA LYS A 85 20.78 -1.81 -19.56
C LYS A 85 19.78 -2.95 -19.73
N THR A 86 18.50 -2.68 -19.51
CA THR A 86 17.48 -3.73 -19.49
C THR A 86 16.40 -3.46 -20.53
N TYR A 87 16.07 -4.48 -21.31
CA TYR A 87 15.02 -4.47 -22.32
C TYR A 87 14.09 -5.68 -22.12
N ILE A 88 13.90 -6.14 -20.88
CA ILE A 88 13.09 -7.33 -20.58
C ILE A 88 11.60 -7.06 -20.81
N GLY A 89 11.11 -5.87 -20.45
CA GLY A 89 9.69 -5.53 -20.50
C GLY A 89 8.87 -6.31 -19.48
N GLN A 90 7.81 -6.99 -19.95
CA GLN A 90 6.90 -7.76 -19.08
C GLN A 90 6.23 -6.91 -17.99
N GLY A 91 5.80 -5.69 -18.32
CA GLY A 91 5.10 -4.79 -17.39
C GLY A 91 6.01 -3.84 -16.60
N TYR A 92 7.33 -3.92 -16.79
CA TYR A 92 8.31 -3.06 -16.14
C TYR A 92 9.24 -2.44 -17.18
N TYR A 93 9.30 -1.12 -17.24
CA TYR A 93 10.00 -0.37 -18.28
C TYR A 93 10.81 0.76 -17.66
N GLY A 94 12.00 1.05 -18.21
CA GLY A 94 12.78 2.20 -17.78
C GLY A 94 12.00 3.50 -17.99
N THR A 95 12.08 4.40 -17.01
CA THR A 95 11.46 5.73 -17.07
C THR A 95 12.34 6.75 -16.36
N HIS A 96 12.17 8.02 -16.72
CA HIS A 96 12.79 9.14 -16.03
C HIS A 96 11.81 9.69 -14.99
N THR A 97 12.08 9.48 -13.69
CA THR A 97 11.41 10.23 -12.63
C THR A 97 11.84 11.71 -12.73
N PRO A 98 10.92 12.66 -13.00
CA PRO A 98 11.29 14.06 -13.10
C PRO A 98 11.85 14.55 -11.76
N SER A 99 13.04 15.17 -11.78
CA SER A 99 13.72 15.71 -10.59
C SER A 99 12.83 16.55 -9.65
N PRO A 100 11.94 17.46 -10.13
CA PRO A 100 11.04 18.18 -9.23
C PRO A 100 10.02 17.28 -8.50
N ILE A 101 9.61 16.15 -9.10
CA ILE A 101 8.71 15.18 -8.46
C ILE A 101 9.51 14.33 -7.46
N LEU A 102 10.69 13.85 -7.85
CA LEU A 102 11.58 13.10 -6.96
C LEU A 102 11.83 13.88 -5.65
N ARG A 103 12.31 15.11 -5.78
CA ARG A 103 12.70 15.94 -4.64
C ARG A 103 11.53 16.44 -3.80
N ASN A 104 10.46 16.92 -4.44
CA ASN A 104 9.39 17.66 -3.74
C ASN A 104 8.15 16.81 -3.41
N LEU A 105 8.13 15.53 -3.81
CA LEU A 105 7.08 14.57 -3.48
C LEU A 105 7.67 13.29 -2.87
N LEU A 106 8.50 12.53 -3.60
CA LEU A 106 8.99 11.23 -3.10
C LEU A 106 9.94 11.39 -1.90
N GLU A 107 10.82 12.39 -1.93
CA GLU A 107 11.78 12.70 -0.87
C GLU A 107 11.25 13.75 0.13
N ASN A 108 9.95 14.07 0.10
CA ASN A 108 9.34 15.11 0.93
C ASN A 108 8.40 14.52 2.01
N PRO A 109 8.72 14.64 3.31
CA PRO A 109 7.92 14.06 4.39
C PRO A 109 6.49 14.58 4.44
N ALA A 110 6.22 15.79 3.95
CA ALA A 110 4.86 16.32 3.85
C ALA A 110 3.94 15.48 2.93
N TRP A 111 4.51 14.66 2.04
CA TRP A 111 3.77 13.78 1.13
C TRP A 111 3.75 12.32 1.59
N TYR A 112 4.85 11.82 2.18
CA TYR A 112 4.97 10.40 2.48
C TYR A 112 4.61 10.02 3.93
N THR A 113 4.55 10.96 4.88
CA THR A 113 4.35 10.60 6.30
C THR A 113 2.88 10.51 6.72
N ALA A 114 1.96 11.23 6.06
CA ALA A 114 0.53 11.07 6.31
C ALA A 114 0.04 9.68 5.87
N TYR A 115 -1.12 9.24 6.37
CA TYR A 115 -1.77 8.00 5.93
C TYR A 115 -3.07 8.27 5.15
N THR A 116 -3.89 7.22 5.01
CA THR A 116 -5.17 7.24 4.30
C THR A 116 -5.98 8.49 4.66
N PRO A 117 -6.58 9.21 3.69
CA PRO A 117 -7.26 10.48 3.93
C PRO A 117 -8.64 10.30 4.59
N TYR A 118 -8.67 9.71 5.79
CA TYR A 118 -9.88 9.51 6.60
C TYR A 118 -10.50 10.85 7.07
N GLN A 119 -9.66 11.87 7.28
CA GLN A 119 -10.08 13.24 7.59
C GLN A 119 -9.95 14.12 6.34
N PRO A 120 -10.98 14.20 5.47
CA PRO A 120 -10.87 14.86 4.17
C PRO A 120 -10.54 16.35 4.28
N GLU A 121 -11.00 17.03 5.33
CA GLU A 121 -10.80 18.46 5.53
C GLU A 121 -9.32 18.85 5.68
N ILE A 122 -8.46 17.90 6.07
CA ILE A 122 -7.01 18.07 6.22
C ILE A 122 -6.20 17.17 5.28
N SER A 123 -6.83 16.77 4.18
CA SER A 123 -6.28 15.84 3.20
C SER A 123 -6.61 16.21 1.75
N GLN A 124 -7.05 17.45 1.51
CA GLN A 124 -7.52 17.88 0.19
C GLN A 124 -6.41 17.85 -0.87
N GLY A 125 -5.14 17.99 -0.49
CA GLY A 125 -3.99 17.94 -1.39
C GLY A 125 -3.80 16.57 -2.02
N ARG A 126 -3.61 15.52 -1.21
CA ARG A 126 -3.48 14.15 -1.73
C ARG A 126 -4.78 13.61 -2.33
N LEU A 127 -5.95 14.05 -1.84
CA LEU A 127 -7.22 13.72 -2.49
C LEU A 127 -7.31 14.33 -3.90
N GLU A 128 -6.83 15.56 -4.11
CA GLU A 128 -6.78 16.18 -5.43
C GLU A 128 -5.79 15.46 -6.35
N ALA A 129 -4.61 15.08 -5.85
CA ALA A 129 -3.64 14.27 -6.61
C ALA A 129 -4.21 12.89 -7.01
N LEU A 130 -4.93 12.22 -6.12
CA LEU A 130 -5.63 10.97 -6.43
C LEU A 130 -6.79 11.16 -7.41
N LEU A 131 -7.52 12.28 -7.35
CA LEU A 131 -8.54 12.59 -8.35
C LEU A 131 -7.91 12.85 -9.73
N ASN A 132 -6.74 13.50 -9.78
CA ASN A 132 -5.96 13.63 -11.00
C ASN A 132 -5.55 12.25 -11.52
N PHE A 133 -5.10 11.34 -10.65
CA PHE A 133 -4.80 9.95 -11.03
C PHE A 133 -6.03 9.25 -11.61
N GLN A 134 -7.18 9.30 -10.95
CA GLN A 134 -8.40 8.68 -11.47
C GLN A 134 -8.80 9.25 -12.84
N THR A 135 -8.68 10.57 -13.01
CA THR A 135 -8.98 11.24 -14.28
C THR A 135 -8.00 10.82 -15.39
N LEU A 136 -6.70 10.74 -15.07
CA LEU A 136 -5.68 10.22 -15.97
C LEU A 136 -6.01 8.81 -16.47
N ILE A 137 -6.39 7.91 -15.55
CA ILE A 137 -6.74 6.54 -15.90
C ILE A 137 -8.03 6.50 -16.72
N SER A 138 -9.10 7.20 -16.30
CA SER A 138 -10.36 7.24 -17.03
C SER A 138 -10.17 7.76 -18.47
N ASP A 139 -9.43 8.85 -18.65
CA ASP A 139 -9.14 9.43 -19.97
C ASP A 139 -8.33 8.47 -20.85
N LEU A 140 -7.25 7.89 -20.32
CA LEU A 140 -6.38 7.02 -21.11
C LEU A 140 -7.04 5.69 -21.46
N THR A 141 -7.84 5.12 -20.56
CA THR A 141 -8.52 3.83 -20.80
C THR A 141 -9.84 3.97 -21.55
N GLY A 142 -10.40 5.18 -21.65
CA GLY A 142 -11.70 5.43 -22.27
C GLY A 142 -12.88 4.91 -21.43
N LEU A 143 -12.64 4.60 -20.14
CA LEU A 143 -13.65 4.13 -19.21
C LEU A 143 -13.99 5.23 -18.19
N PRO A 144 -15.26 5.34 -17.76
CA PRO A 144 -15.73 6.53 -17.05
C PRO A 144 -15.22 6.65 -15.60
N ILE A 145 -14.87 5.55 -14.93
CA ILE A 145 -14.49 5.59 -13.51
C ILE A 145 -13.26 4.74 -13.24
N ALA A 146 -12.36 5.23 -12.40
CA ALA A 146 -11.16 4.53 -11.96
C ALA A 146 -10.98 4.67 -10.45
N ASN A 147 -10.31 3.69 -9.83
CA ASN A 147 -10.04 3.68 -8.39
C ASN A 147 -8.74 4.45 -8.03
N ALA A 148 -8.51 4.63 -6.73
CA ALA A 148 -7.34 5.31 -6.16
C ALA A 148 -6.18 4.33 -5.90
N SER A 149 -5.89 3.50 -6.90
CA SER A 149 -4.87 2.44 -7.02
C SER A 149 -5.18 1.06 -6.41
N LEU A 150 -4.50 0.05 -6.97
CA LEU A 150 -4.30 -1.30 -6.45
C LEU A 150 -2.78 -1.57 -6.28
N LEU A 151 -2.43 -2.81 -5.88
CA LEU A 151 -1.08 -3.17 -5.42
C LEU A 151 -0.06 -3.39 -6.53
N ASP A 152 -0.42 -4.16 -7.57
CA ASP A 152 0.36 -4.41 -8.78
C ASP A 152 -0.56 -4.92 -9.92
N GLU A 153 -0.06 -5.02 -11.15
CA GLU A 153 -0.87 -5.43 -12.31
C GLU A 153 -1.48 -6.83 -12.16
N ALA A 154 -0.70 -7.77 -11.60
CA ALA A 154 -1.11 -9.17 -11.47
C ALA A 154 -2.25 -9.34 -10.45
N THR A 155 -2.17 -8.61 -9.33
CA THR A 155 -3.26 -8.53 -8.34
C THR A 155 -4.47 -7.77 -8.89
N ALA A 156 -4.28 -6.73 -9.71
CA ALA A 156 -5.38 -6.05 -10.40
C ALA A 156 -6.11 -6.97 -11.38
N ALA A 157 -5.40 -7.87 -12.07
CA ALA A 157 -5.99 -8.88 -12.95
C ALA A 157 -6.82 -9.90 -12.15
N ALA A 158 -6.30 -10.33 -11.00
CA ALA A 158 -7.02 -11.20 -10.07
C ALA A 158 -8.30 -10.54 -9.52
N GLU A 159 -8.25 -9.25 -9.20
CA GLU A 159 -9.43 -8.46 -8.83
C GLU A 159 -10.42 -8.36 -9.99
N ALA A 160 -9.96 -8.13 -11.22
CA ALA A 160 -10.81 -8.08 -12.40
C ALA A 160 -11.56 -9.41 -12.64
N MET A 161 -10.90 -10.54 -12.43
CA MET A 161 -11.54 -11.86 -12.53
C MET A 161 -12.70 -12.01 -11.52
N THR A 162 -12.48 -11.71 -10.23
CA THR A 162 -13.55 -11.85 -9.23
C THR A 162 -14.65 -10.80 -9.42
N PHE A 163 -14.29 -9.60 -9.87
CA PHE A 163 -15.23 -8.56 -10.27
C PHE A 163 -16.12 -9.01 -11.44
N CYS A 164 -15.53 -9.58 -12.49
CA CYS A 164 -16.26 -10.17 -13.61
C CYS A 164 -17.18 -11.30 -13.14
N LYS A 165 -16.73 -12.18 -12.23
CA LYS A 165 -17.57 -13.25 -11.66
C LYS A 165 -18.80 -12.70 -10.95
N ARG A 166 -18.65 -11.63 -10.15
CA ARG A 166 -19.77 -10.98 -9.44
C ARG A 166 -20.81 -10.39 -10.40
N LEU A 167 -20.36 -9.78 -11.49
CA LEU A 167 -21.21 -8.97 -12.37
C LEU A 167 -21.71 -9.68 -13.63
N SER A 168 -20.99 -10.69 -14.11
CA SER A 168 -21.33 -11.45 -15.32
C SER A 168 -22.74 -12.03 -15.24
N LYS A 169 -23.44 -12.03 -16.39
CA LYS A 169 -24.78 -12.62 -16.51
C LYS A 169 -24.71 -14.12 -16.80
N ASN A 170 -23.55 -14.64 -17.21
CA ASN A 170 -23.29 -16.09 -17.34
C ASN A 170 -23.05 -16.74 -15.96
N LYS A 171 -24.07 -16.75 -15.11
CA LYS A 171 -23.96 -17.18 -13.69
C LYS A 171 -23.62 -18.66 -13.50
N GLY A 172 -23.92 -19.51 -14.48
CA GLY A 172 -23.65 -20.95 -14.42
C GLY A 172 -22.20 -21.32 -14.78
N SER A 173 -21.43 -20.41 -15.38
CA SER A 173 -20.04 -20.66 -15.74
C SER A 173 -19.10 -20.50 -14.54
N HIS A 174 -18.17 -21.44 -14.39
CA HIS A 174 -17.03 -21.37 -13.47
C HIS A 174 -15.69 -21.12 -14.18
N ALA A 175 -15.68 -21.06 -15.50
CA ALA A 175 -14.47 -20.87 -16.29
C ALA A 175 -14.21 -19.39 -16.59
N PHE A 176 -12.95 -18.98 -16.47
CA PHE A 176 -12.45 -17.67 -16.87
C PHE A 176 -11.39 -17.85 -17.94
N PHE A 177 -11.55 -17.18 -19.08
CA PHE A 177 -10.55 -17.23 -20.13
C PHE A 177 -9.42 -16.24 -19.81
N ALA A 178 -8.17 -16.65 -20.00
CA ALA A 178 -7.03 -15.75 -19.94
C ALA A 178 -6.18 -15.93 -21.19
N SER A 179 -5.90 -14.83 -21.87
CA SER A 179 -5.01 -14.84 -23.02
C SER A 179 -3.62 -15.37 -22.63
N VAL A 180 -3.06 -16.25 -23.46
CA VAL A 180 -1.67 -16.68 -23.36
C VAL A 180 -0.68 -15.53 -23.56
N HIS A 181 -1.15 -14.43 -24.15
CA HIS A 181 -0.39 -13.21 -24.39
C HIS A 181 -0.39 -12.24 -23.20
N CYS A 182 -1.04 -12.55 -22.08
CA CYS A 182 -0.81 -11.86 -20.81
C CYS A 182 0.61 -12.08 -20.29
N HIS A 183 1.07 -11.20 -19.41
CA HIS A 183 2.38 -11.39 -18.78
C HIS A 183 2.40 -12.69 -17.93
N PRO A 184 3.50 -13.46 -17.93
CA PRO A 184 3.57 -14.74 -17.20
C PRO A 184 3.26 -14.63 -15.71
N GLN A 185 3.75 -13.58 -15.04
CA GLN A 185 3.48 -13.33 -13.63
C GLN A 185 2.00 -12.97 -13.36
N THR A 186 1.34 -12.31 -14.32
CA THR A 186 -0.10 -12.01 -14.26
C THR A 186 -0.91 -13.31 -14.26
N LEU A 187 -0.54 -14.27 -15.12
CA LEU A 187 -1.19 -15.59 -15.17
C LEU A 187 -0.95 -16.44 -13.92
N ASP A 188 0.23 -16.36 -13.30
CA ASP A 188 0.57 -17.09 -12.06
C ASP A 188 -0.28 -16.61 -10.88
N VAL A 189 -0.35 -15.29 -10.65
CA VAL A 189 -1.19 -14.70 -9.60
C VAL A 189 -2.68 -14.94 -9.87
N LEU A 190 -3.11 -14.85 -11.12
CA LEU A 190 -4.50 -15.12 -11.52
C LEU A 190 -4.92 -16.55 -11.14
N ARG A 191 -4.09 -17.54 -11.47
CA ARG A 191 -4.32 -18.95 -11.09
C ARG A 191 -4.32 -19.13 -9.57
N THR A 192 -3.39 -18.49 -8.87
CA THR A 192 -3.29 -18.54 -7.41
C THR A 192 -4.53 -17.93 -6.73
N ARG A 193 -5.14 -16.89 -7.31
CA ARG A 193 -6.42 -16.34 -6.81
C ARG A 193 -7.62 -17.22 -7.14
N ALA A 194 -7.60 -17.85 -8.31
CA ALA A 194 -8.73 -18.63 -8.82
C ALA A 194 -8.93 -19.95 -8.07
N GLU A 195 -7.83 -20.64 -7.75
CA GLU A 195 -7.83 -21.98 -7.18
C GLU A 195 -8.65 -22.13 -5.88
N PRO A 196 -8.48 -21.29 -4.83
CA PRO A 196 -9.28 -21.43 -3.61
C PRO A 196 -10.76 -21.09 -3.81
N LEU A 197 -11.10 -20.37 -4.89
CA LEU A 197 -12.46 -19.96 -5.22
C LEU A 197 -13.18 -20.95 -6.16
N GLY A 198 -12.51 -22.03 -6.57
CA GLY A 198 -13.06 -22.99 -7.53
C GLY A 198 -13.35 -22.36 -8.89
N ILE A 199 -12.48 -21.45 -9.34
CA ILE A 199 -12.55 -20.82 -10.67
C ILE A 199 -11.56 -21.53 -11.60
N ASP A 200 -12.05 -22.01 -12.75
CA ASP A 200 -11.23 -22.67 -13.75
C ASP A 200 -10.61 -21.63 -14.70
N VAL A 201 -9.32 -21.32 -14.53
CA VAL A 201 -8.60 -20.41 -15.44
C VAL A 201 -8.12 -21.18 -16.66
N VAL A 202 -8.73 -20.91 -17.81
CA VAL A 202 -8.36 -21.50 -19.09
C VAL A 202 -7.43 -20.54 -19.83
N VAL A 203 -6.14 -20.88 -19.88
CA VAL A 203 -5.16 -20.12 -20.64
C VAL A 203 -5.11 -20.63 -22.08
N GLY A 204 -5.31 -19.74 -23.05
CA GLY A 204 -5.29 -20.09 -24.46
C GLY A 204 -5.00 -18.91 -25.38
N ASP A 205 -4.78 -19.21 -26.65
CA ASP A 205 -4.66 -18.21 -27.71
C ASP A 205 -6.06 -17.70 -28.07
N GLU A 206 -6.30 -16.41 -27.84
CA GLU A 206 -7.57 -15.76 -28.10
C GLU A 206 -7.94 -15.67 -29.58
N GLN A 207 -6.97 -15.70 -30.49
CA GLN A 207 -7.24 -15.71 -31.93
C GLN A 207 -7.78 -17.07 -32.39
N ALA A 208 -7.35 -18.15 -31.74
CA ALA A 208 -7.83 -19.50 -31.99
C ALA A 208 -9.13 -19.83 -31.23
N LEU A 209 -9.60 -18.94 -30.35
CA LEU A 209 -10.78 -19.17 -29.53
C LEU A 209 -12.05 -19.09 -30.38
N THR A 210 -12.69 -20.24 -30.61
CA THR A 210 -13.92 -20.35 -31.44
C THR A 210 -15.21 -20.34 -30.62
N ASP A 211 -15.19 -20.92 -29.41
CA ASP A 211 -16.33 -20.94 -28.50
C ASP A 211 -16.01 -20.18 -27.21
N VAL A 212 -16.80 -19.12 -26.95
CA VAL A 212 -16.69 -18.26 -25.76
C VAL A 212 -17.80 -18.53 -24.73
N THR A 213 -18.78 -19.36 -25.07
CA THR A 213 -19.95 -19.64 -24.22
C THR A 213 -19.63 -20.28 -22.85
N PRO A 214 -18.52 -21.04 -22.68
CA PRO A 214 -18.18 -21.60 -21.38
C PRO A 214 -17.72 -20.57 -20.34
N PHE A 215 -17.39 -19.33 -20.73
CA PHE A 215 -16.70 -18.39 -19.84
C PHE A 215 -17.62 -17.33 -19.25
N PHE A 216 -17.40 -16.97 -17.98
CA PHE A 216 -18.07 -15.82 -17.37
C PHE A 216 -17.35 -14.50 -17.64
N GLY A 217 -16.08 -14.56 -18.05
CA GLY A 217 -15.30 -13.41 -18.46
C GLY A 217 -13.96 -13.80 -19.06
N ALA A 218 -13.24 -12.79 -19.53
CA ALA A 218 -11.94 -12.93 -20.17
C ALA A 218 -10.95 -11.86 -19.67
N LEU A 219 -9.66 -12.23 -19.60
CA LEU A 219 -8.53 -11.30 -19.48
C LEU A 219 -7.70 -11.31 -20.76
N LEU A 220 -7.52 -10.13 -21.34
CA LEU A 220 -6.68 -9.88 -22.52
C LEU A 220 -5.54 -8.91 -22.16
N GLN A 221 -4.49 -8.84 -22.97
CA GLN A 221 -3.37 -7.88 -22.78
C GLN A 221 -3.23 -6.97 -24.02
N TYR A 222 -2.97 -5.68 -23.81
CA TYR A 222 -2.92 -4.67 -24.86
C TYR A 222 -1.91 -3.52 -24.60
N PRO A 223 -0.74 -3.50 -25.27
CA PRO A 223 -0.22 -4.51 -26.19
C PRO A 223 0.02 -5.86 -25.52
N ALA A 224 0.05 -6.93 -26.31
CA ALA A 224 0.36 -8.27 -25.86
C ALA A 224 1.78 -8.35 -25.25
N SER A 225 2.01 -9.32 -24.37
CA SER A 225 3.30 -9.51 -23.72
C SER A 225 4.44 -9.75 -24.71
N ASN A 226 4.18 -10.31 -25.88
CA ASN A 226 5.17 -10.54 -26.95
C ASN A 226 5.35 -9.31 -27.87
N GLY A 227 4.57 -8.25 -27.68
CA GLY A 227 4.62 -6.99 -28.42
C GLY A 227 3.51 -6.79 -29.44
N ASP A 228 2.71 -7.82 -29.75
CA ASP A 228 1.63 -7.70 -30.73
C ASP A 228 0.56 -6.68 -30.31
N VAL A 229 -0.01 -6.00 -31.29
CA VAL A 229 -1.16 -5.10 -31.13
C VAL A 229 -2.35 -5.71 -31.87
N PHE A 230 -3.32 -6.24 -31.13
CA PHE A 230 -4.50 -6.90 -31.68
C PHE A 230 -5.72 -5.97 -31.70
N ASP A 231 -6.63 -6.19 -32.66
CA ASP A 231 -7.97 -5.59 -32.66
C ASP A 231 -8.96 -6.53 -31.93
N TYR A 232 -9.35 -6.15 -30.71
CA TYR A 232 -10.21 -6.99 -29.87
C TYR A 232 -11.71 -6.68 -29.99
N ARG A 233 -12.15 -5.84 -30.93
CA ARG A 233 -13.58 -5.47 -31.06
C ARG A 233 -14.47 -6.69 -31.24
N GLU A 234 -14.18 -7.52 -32.24
CA GLU A 234 -14.98 -8.72 -32.54
C GLU A 234 -14.99 -9.70 -31.37
N LEU A 235 -13.82 -9.94 -30.76
CA LEU A 235 -13.71 -10.85 -29.62
C LEU A 235 -14.52 -10.36 -28.42
N THR A 236 -14.51 -9.05 -28.16
CA THR A 236 -15.28 -8.42 -27.09
C THR A 236 -16.78 -8.58 -27.32
N GLU A 237 -17.25 -8.32 -28.54
CA GLU A 237 -18.65 -8.53 -28.92
C GLU A 237 -19.10 -9.98 -28.73
N ARG A 238 -18.24 -10.95 -29.08
CA ARG A 238 -18.51 -12.38 -28.87
C ARG A 238 -18.68 -12.73 -27.40
N PHE A 239 -17.78 -12.28 -26.51
CA PHE A 239 -17.93 -12.49 -25.07
C PHE A 239 -19.21 -11.85 -24.52
N HIS A 240 -19.54 -10.62 -24.95
CA HIS A 240 -20.78 -9.97 -24.54
C HIS A 240 -22.03 -10.72 -25.00
N ALA A 241 -22.04 -11.25 -26.23
CA ALA A 241 -23.12 -12.10 -26.74
C ALA A 241 -23.30 -13.38 -25.90
N ALA A 242 -22.21 -13.88 -25.32
CA ALA A 242 -22.22 -15.00 -24.36
C ALA A 242 -22.50 -14.58 -22.91
N ASN A 243 -22.94 -13.32 -22.66
CA ASN A 243 -23.22 -12.79 -21.33
C ASN A 243 -22.00 -12.75 -20.39
N ALA A 244 -20.79 -12.75 -20.95
CA ALA A 244 -19.51 -12.64 -20.26
C ALA A 244 -18.99 -11.18 -20.27
N LEU A 245 -18.00 -10.88 -19.43
CA LEU A 245 -17.35 -9.56 -19.35
C LEU A 245 -15.87 -9.63 -19.77
N VAL A 246 -15.35 -8.56 -20.35
CA VAL A 246 -13.96 -8.50 -20.84
C VAL A 246 -13.13 -7.50 -20.04
N ALA A 247 -12.06 -7.98 -19.44
CA ALA A 247 -11.02 -7.19 -18.80
C ALA A 247 -9.77 -7.13 -19.69
N VAL A 248 -9.14 -5.96 -19.76
CA VAL A 248 -7.92 -5.74 -20.56
C VAL A 248 -6.82 -5.16 -19.68
N ALA A 249 -5.71 -5.88 -19.58
CA ALA A 249 -4.46 -5.37 -19.03
C ALA A 249 -3.77 -4.49 -20.07
N ALA A 250 -3.71 -3.17 -19.86
CA ALA A 250 -3.25 -2.21 -20.87
C ALA A 250 -2.15 -1.26 -20.37
N ASP A 251 -1.20 -0.95 -21.25
CA ASP A 251 -0.09 -0.03 -20.95
C ASP A 251 -0.52 1.43 -21.19
N LEU A 252 -0.47 2.27 -20.15
CA LEU A 252 -0.94 3.66 -20.22
C LEU A 252 -0.18 4.53 -21.25
N LEU A 253 1.10 4.27 -21.47
CA LEU A 253 1.90 5.03 -22.44
C LEU A 253 1.56 4.60 -23.87
N ALA A 254 1.34 3.30 -24.10
CA ALA A 254 0.84 2.81 -25.38
C ALA A 254 -0.55 3.41 -25.70
N LEU A 255 -1.41 3.55 -24.70
CA LEU A 255 -2.75 4.14 -24.84
C LEU A 255 -2.76 5.63 -25.19
N THR A 256 -1.63 6.35 -25.17
CA THR A 256 -1.58 7.70 -25.73
C THR A 256 -1.65 7.68 -27.26
N LEU A 257 -1.24 6.56 -27.90
CA LEU A 257 -1.24 6.39 -29.36
C LEU A 257 -2.28 5.37 -29.84
N LEU A 258 -2.68 4.42 -29.00
CA LEU A 258 -3.59 3.34 -29.36
C LEU A 258 -5.04 3.63 -28.96
N THR A 259 -6.00 3.16 -29.79
CA THR A 259 -7.42 3.13 -29.45
C THR A 259 -7.59 2.43 -28.10
N PRO A 260 -8.19 3.09 -27.10
CA PRO A 260 -8.21 2.58 -25.74
C PRO A 260 -9.31 1.53 -25.51
N PRO A 261 -9.20 0.71 -24.45
CA PRO A 261 -10.13 -0.38 -24.16
C PRO A 261 -11.62 -0.01 -24.15
N GLY A 262 -11.95 1.15 -23.60
CA GLY A 262 -13.34 1.63 -23.57
C GLY A 262 -13.94 1.85 -24.96
N GLU A 263 -13.14 2.21 -25.97
CA GLU A 263 -13.61 2.46 -27.34
C GLU A 263 -13.87 1.19 -28.15
N PHE A 264 -13.27 0.06 -27.78
CA PHE A 264 -13.58 -1.26 -28.36
C PHE A 264 -14.45 -2.15 -27.46
N GLY A 265 -15.04 -1.56 -26.42
CA GLY A 265 -16.14 -2.17 -25.64
C GLY A 265 -15.73 -2.90 -24.37
N ALA A 266 -14.45 -2.87 -23.97
CA ALA A 266 -14.02 -3.53 -22.73
C ALA A 266 -14.85 -3.08 -21.51
N ASP A 267 -15.06 -3.99 -20.55
CA ASP A 267 -15.79 -3.70 -19.30
C ASP A 267 -14.87 -3.19 -18.20
N VAL A 268 -13.62 -3.64 -18.23
CA VAL A 268 -12.58 -3.32 -17.25
C VAL A 268 -11.25 -3.08 -17.97
N ALA A 269 -10.52 -2.05 -17.55
CA ALA A 269 -9.11 -1.86 -17.90
C ALA A 269 -8.27 -1.85 -16.62
N ILE A 270 -7.16 -2.60 -16.63
CA ILE A 270 -6.20 -2.71 -15.53
C ILE A 270 -4.78 -2.57 -16.07
N GLY A 271 -3.80 -2.35 -15.20
CA GLY A 271 -2.40 -2.29 -15.59
C GLY A 271 -1.54 -1.60 -14.54
N SER A 272 -0.26 -1.45 -14.85
CA SER A 272 0.69 -0.68 -14.03
C SER A 272 0.80 0.78 -14.50
N ALA A 273 0.87 1.72 -13.56
CA ALA A 273 1.25 3.11 -13.83
C ALA A 273 2.76 3.37 -13.65
N GLN A 274 3.59 2.32 -13.51
CA GLN A 274 5.01 2.43 -13.20
C GLN A 274 5.78 3.34 -14.15
N ARG A 275 5.63 3.15 -15.47
CA ARG A 275 6.40 3.89 -16.48
C ARG A 275 6.02 5.36 -16.61
N PHE A 276 5.11 5.86 -15.77
CA PHE A 276 4.87 7.29 -15.58
C PHE A 276 5.72 7.80 -14.41
N GLY A 277 7.04 7.75 -14.59
CA GLY A 277 8.01 8.38 -13.69
C GLY A 277 8.24 7.66 -12.36
N VAL A 278 7.82 6.41 -12.18
CA VAL A 278 8.14 5.62 -10.97
C VAL A 278 9.30 4.66 -11.26
N PRO A 279 10.37 4.59 -10.44
CA PRO A 279 11.50 3.69 -10.69
C PRO A 279 11.10 2.20 -10.79
N LEU A 280 11.90 1.37 -11.47
CA LEU A 280 11.68 -0.08 -11.60
C LEU A 280 11.58 -0.79 -10.24
N GLY A 281 12.39 -0.35 -9.27
CA GLY A 281 12.30 -0.75 -7.86
C GLY A 281 12.48 -2.24 -7.58
N PHE A 282 13.10 -2.99 -8.49
CA PHE A 282 13.21 -4.45 -8.42
C PHE A 282 11.86 -5.15 -8.15
N GLY A 283 10.77 -4.57 -8.67
CA GLY A 283 9.40 -5.09 -8.54
C GLY A 283 8.39 -4.06 -8.03
N GLY A 284 8.83 -3.05 -7.29
CA GLY A 284 7.94 -2.03 -6.76
C GLY A 284 8.55 -1.14 -5.68
N PRO A 285 7.77 -0.21 -5.11
CA PRO A 285 6.30 -0.15 -5.25
C PRO A 285 5.83 0.59 -6.51
N HIS A 286 4.71 0.16 -7.09
CA HIS A 286 4.05 0.80 -8.23
C HIS A 286 2.55 0.82 -8.05
N ALA A 287 1.88 1.92 -8.41
CA ALA A 287 0.43 1.94 -8.42
C ALA A 287 -0.11 1.17 -9.63
N ALA A 288 -0.85 0.10 -9.37
CA ALA A 288 -1.71 -0.47 -10.39
C ALA A 288 -3.02 0.31 -10.47
N TYR A 289 -3.63 0.34 -11.65
CA TYR A 289 -4.92 0.99 -11.87
C TYR A 289 -6.02 -0.02 -12.14
N PHE A 290 -7.25 0.36 -11.82
CA PHE A 290 -8.46 -0.36 -12.18
C PHE A 290 -9.52 0.63 -12.63
N SER A 291 -10.00 0.49 -13.86
CA SER A 291 -11.05 1.33 -14.44
C SER A 291 -12.17 0.48 -15.03
N THR A 292 -13.41 0.96 -14.96
CA THR A 292 -14.60 0.19 -15.38
C THR A 292 -15.75 1.11 -15.80
N LYS A 293 -16.87 0.51 -16.22
CA LYS A 293 -18.12 1.21 -16.55
C LYS A 293 -18.78 1.77 -15.28
N ASP A 294 -19.42 2.94 -15.40
CA ASP A 294 -20.09 3.60 -14.26
C ASP A 294 -21.15 2.69 -13.61
N ALA A 295 -21.85 1.88 -14.42
CA ALA A 295 -22.84 0.92 -13.93
C ALA A 295 -22.30 -0.07 -12.89
N PHE A 296 -20.98 -0.30 -12.85
CA PHE A 296 -20.34 -1.30 -11.99
C PHE A 296 -19.62 -0.72 -10.77
N LYS A 297 -19.74 0.60 -10.54
CA LYS A 297 -19.02 1.33 -9.50
C LYS A 297 -19.21 0.82 -8.06
N ARG A 298 -20.33 0.12 -7.79
CA ARG A 298 -20.64 -0.48 -6.48
C ARG A 298 -19.81 -1.72 -6.15
N ASP A 299 -19.19 -2.35 -7.14
CA ASP A 299 -18.42 -3.59 -6.99
C ASP A 299 -16.90 -3.36 -7.12
N MET A 300 -16.49 -2.10 -7.33
CA MET A 300 -15.10 -1.71 -7.56
C MET A 300 -14.22 -2.02 -6.34
N PRO A 301 -13.03 -2.61 -6.54
CA PRO A 301 -12.07 -2.85 -5.47
C PRO A 301 -11.34 -1.57 -5.06
N GLY A 302 -10.99 -1.49 -3.77
CA GLY A 302 -10.18 -0.39 -3.23
C GLY A 302 -10.89 0.95 -3.09
N ARG A 303 -10.09 1.96 -2.75
CA ARG A 303 -10.53 3.34 -2.50
C ARG A 303 -10.95 4.03 -3.79
N LEU A 304 -11.81 5.02 -3.65
CA LEU A 304 -12.28 5.87 -4.74
C LEU A 304 -12.43 7.30 -4.19
N VAL A 305 -11.81 8.28 -4.82
CA VAL A 305 -12.03 9.70 -4.50
C VAL A 305 -13.27 10.19 -5.23
N GLY A 306 -14.10 10.96 -4.54
CA GLY A 306 -15.25 11.63 -5.11
C GLY A 306 -15.35 13.09 -4.68
N VAL A 307 -15.99 13.89 -5.52
CA VAL A 307 -16.32 15.29 -5.25
C VAL A 307 -17.61 15.36 -4.42
N SER A 308 -17.60 16.24 -3.43
CA SER A 308 -18.73 16.60 -2.59
C SER A 308 -18.71 18.11 -2.34
N VAL A 309 -19.46 18.57 -1.34
CA VAL A 309 -19.46 19.94 -0.85
C VAL A 309 -19.14 19.99 0.64
N ASP A 310 -18.58 21.11 1.10
CA ASP A 310 -18.46 21.42 2.52
C ASP A 310 -19.74 22.09 3.08
N ARG A 311 -19.77 22.34 4.38
CA ARG A 311 -20.90 23.01 5.06
C ARG A 311 -21.22 24.42 4.55
N PHE A 312 -20.34 25.04 3.77
CA PHE A 312 -20.55 26.33 3.11
C PHE A 312 -20.98 26.18 1.64
N GLY A 313 -21.22 24.96 1.17
CA GLY A 313 -21.56 24.64 -0.21
C GLY A 313 -20.37 24.69 -1.17
N LYS A 314 -19.13 24.80 -0.68
CA LYS A 314 -17.94 24.85 -1.55
C LYS A 314 -17.51 23.43 -1.93
N PRO A 315 -16.98 23.21 -3.15
CA PRO A 315 -16.46 21.92 -3.56
C PRO A 315 -15.37 21.39 -2.61
N ALA A 316 -15.51 20.12 -2.21
CA ALA A 316 -14.58 19.43 -1.34
C ALA A 316 -14.45 17.95 -1.74
N LEU A 317 -13.27 17.37 -1.56
CA LEU A 317 -12.99 15.98 -1.93
C LEU A 317 -13.11 15.04 -0.72
N ARG A 318 -13.51 13.79 -0.96
CA ARG A 318 -13.51 12.71 0.05
C ARG A 318 -13.28 11.34 -0.59
N LEU A 319 -13.02 10.33 0.22
CA LEU A 319 -13.15 8.93 -0.20
C LEU A 319 -14.64 8.58 -0.33
N ALA A 320 -15.13 8.19 -1.50
CA ALA A 320 -16.54 7.92 -1.80
C ALA A 320 -16.90 6.42 -1.78
N MET A 321 -18.18 6.11 -1.49
CA MET A 321 -18.70 4.74 -1.45
C MET A 321 -17.88 3.78 -0.57
N GLN A 322 -17.46 4.25 0.61
CA GLN A 322 -16.60 3.49 1.53
C GLN A 322 -17.26 2.19 2.03
N THR A 323 -18.59 2.07 1.92
CA THR A 323 -19.31 0.84 2.28
C THR A 323 -18.91 -0.39 1.47
N ARG A 324 -18.13 -0.24 0.39
CA ARG A 324 -17.54 -1.36 -0.37
C ARG A 324 -16.34 -2.00 0.34
N GLU A 325 -15.67 -1.23 1.20
CA GLU A 325 -14.37 -1.55 1.74
C GLU A 325 -14.44 -2.42 3.01
N GLN A 326 -13.34 -3.11 3.29
CA GLN A 326 -13.19 -4.10 4.36
C GLN A 326 -13.60 -3.59 5.75
N HIS A 327 -13.32 -2.32 6.07
CA HIS A 327 -13.56 -1.75 7.40
C HIS A 327 -15.04 -1.58 7.73
N ILE A 328 -15.93 -1.59 6.71
CA ILE A 328 -17.39 -1.55 6.89
C ILE A 328 -18.00 -2.92 6.58
N ARG A 329 -17.63 -3.55 5.46
CA ARG A 329 -18.31 -4.75 4.95
C ARG A 329 -17.68 -6.08 5.31
N ARG A 330 -16.49 -6.11 5.91
CA ARG A 330 -15.82 -7.34 6.39
C ARG A 330 -15.81 -8.43 5.32
N GLU A 331 -16.31 -9.63 5.58
CA GLU A 331 -16.36 -10.74 4.61
C GLU A 331 -17.18 -10.45 3.34
N LYS A 332 -18.03 -9.41 3.33
CA LYS A 332 -18.85 -8.99 2.18
C LYS A 332 -18.22 -7.83 1.40
N ALA A 333 -17.00 -7.44 1.73
CA ALA A 333 -16.29 -6.39 1.02
C ALA A 333 -15.97 -6.82 -0.42
N THR A 334 -15.72 -5.85 -1.30
CA THR A 334 -15.40 -6.15 -2.71
C THR A 334 -13.99 -6.74 -2.89
N SER A 335 -13.10 -6.51 -1.92
CA SER A 335 -11.72 -6.98 -1.84
C SER A 335 -11.24 -6.87 -0.38
N ASN A 336 -10.15 -7.56 -0.05
CA ASN A 336 -9.47 -7.44 1.24
C ASN A 336 -8.49 -6.25 1.29
N ILE A 337 -8.27 -5.52 0.19
CA ILE A 337 -7.28 -4.44 0.12
C ILE A 337 -7.55 -3.34 1.17
N CYS A 338 -6.48 -2.91 1.85
CA CYS A 338 -6.50 -1.80 2.81
C CYS A 338 -5.42 -0.76 2.47
N THR A 339 -4.15 -0.99 2.83
CA THR A 339 -3.03 -0.22 2.25
C THR A 339 -2.97 -0.51 0.75
N ALA A 340 -2.79 0.54 -0.08
CA ALA A 340 -2.67 0.44 -1.54
C ALA A 340 -1.32 1.06 -1.97
N GLN A 341 -1.32 1.93 -2.99
CA GLN A 341 -0.09 2.52 -3.57
C GLN A 341 -0.24 4.03 -3.82
N VAL A 342 -0.82 4.76 -2.86
CA VAL A 342 -1.23 6.18 -3.01
C VAL A 342 -0.06 7.09 -3.39
N LEU A 343 1.09 6.99 -2.73
CA LEU A 343 2.25 7.82 -3.04
C LEU A 343 2.68 7.69 -4.50
N LEU A 344 2.62 6.46 -5.04
CA LEU A 344 3.07 6.16 -6.40
C LEU A 344 2.01 6.55 -7.43
N ALA A 345 0.72 6.45 -7.08
CA ALA A 345 -0.37 7.01 -7.87
C ALA A 345 -0.24 8.55 -7.97
N ASN A 346 0.15 9.21 -6.88
CA ASN A 346 0.43 10.64 -6.89
C ASN A 346 1.63 10.97 -7.80
N ILE A 347 2.72 10.20 -7.75
CA ILE A 347 3.87 10.37 -8.68
C ILE A 347 3.41 10.26 -10.14
N ALA A 348 2.68 9.19 -10.49
CA ALA A 348 2.18 8.98 -11.85
C ALA A 348 1.23 10.10 -12.31
N SER A 349 0.37 10.60 -11.41
CA SER A 349 -0.51 11.74 -11.71
C SER A 349 0.30 13.02 -11.97
N MET A 350 1.35 13.27 -11.19
CA MET A 350 2.20 14.46 -11.33
C MET A 350 3.11 14.37 -12.55
N TYR A 351 3.52 13.17 -12.94
CA TYR A 351 4.21 12.91 -14.21
C TYR A 351 3.31 13.33 -15.39
N ALA A 352 2.05 12.88 -15.39
CA ALA A 352 1.09 13.28 -16.41
C ALA A 352 0.75 14.79 -16.38
N VAL A 353 0.64 15.39 -15.20
CA VAL A 353 0.45 16.84 -15.04
C VAL A 353 1.63 17.64 -15.61
N TYR A 354 2.86 17.17 -15.38
CA TYR A 354 4.06 17.85 -15.81
C TYR A 354 4.28 17.77 -17.32
N HIS A 355 4.10 16.58 -17.91
CA HIS A 355 4.27 16.37 -19.34
C HIS A 355 3.07 16.84 -20.17
N GLY A 356 1.86 16.75 -19.61
CA GLY A 356 0.62 17.03 -20.33
C GLY A 356 0.37 16.07 -21.50
N PRO A 357 -0.75 16.24 -22.22
CA PRO A 357 -1.11 15.37 -23.34
C PRO A 357 -0.06 15.37 -24.46
N GLN A 358 0.53 16.53 -24.78
CA GLN A 358 1.53 16.64 -25.84
C GLN A 358 2.85 15.96 -25.45
N GLY A 359 3.33 16.17 -24.22
CA GLY A 359 4.59 15.57 -23.75
C GLY A 359 4.50 14.05 -23.67
N LEU A 360 3.40 13.51 -23.13
CA LEU A 360 3.18 12.06 -23.08
C LEU A 360 3.09 11.45 -24.50
N THR A 361 2.36 12.10 -25.40
CA THR A 361 2.28 11.68 -26.81
C THR A 361 3.63 11.73 -27.51
N GLN A 362 4.47 12.73 -27.20
CA GLN A 362 5.83 12.83 -27.74
C GLN A 362 6.73 11.72 -27.22
N ILE A 363 6.66 11.40 -25.93
CA ILE A 363 7.42 10.31 -25.32
C ILE A 363 7.02 8.97 -25.96
N ALA A 364 5.71 8.69 -26.05
CA ALA A 364 5.21 7.47 -26.67
C ALA A 364 5.62 7.37 -28.15
N ASN A 365 5.48 8.45 -28.92
CA ASN A 365 5.90 8.48 -30.32
C ASN A 365 7.40 8.22 -30.45
N ARG A 366 8.23 8.83 -29.61
CA ARG A 366 9.68 8.61 -29.64
C ARG A 366 10.03 7.15 -29.40
N ILE A 367 9.46 6.52 -28.38
CA ILE A 367 9.69 5.10 -28.07
C ILE A 367 9.24 4.23 -29.24
N HIS A 368 8.03 4.48 -29.76
CA HIS A 368 7.49 3.74 -30.90
C HIS A 368 8.38 3.87 -32.15
N HIS A 369 8.81 5.08 -32.50
CA HIS A 369 9.67 5.31 -33.66
C HIS A 369 11.06 4.66 -33.48
N LEU A 370 11.66 4.72 -32.29
CA LEU A 370 12.91 4.01 -32.01
C LEU A 370 12.74 2.50 -32.18
N THR A 371 11.59 1.96 -31.76
CA THR A 371 11.27 0.53 -31.89
C THR A 371 11.07 0.14 -33.36
N ALA A 372 10.38 0.97 -34.15
CA ALA A 372 10.21 0.76 -35.58
C ALA A 372 11.54 0.86 -36.34
N ILE A 373 12.42 1.80 -35.98
CA ILE A 373 13.78 1.89 -36.52
C ILE A 373 14.55 0.61 -36.20
N LEU A 374 14.55 0.20 -34.93
CA LEU A 374 15.18 -1.03 -34.48
C LEU A 374 14.69 -2.23 -35.31
N ALA A 375 13.38 -2.42 -35.44
CA ALA A 375 12.77 -3.51 -36.22
C ALA A 375 13.20 -3.49 -37.70
N GLN A 376 13.21 -2.33 -38.35
CA GLN A 376 13.62 -2.18 -39.74
C GLN A 376 15.12 -2.49 -39.92
N GLY A 377 15.96 -2.07 -38.98
CA GLY A 377 17.38 -2.40 -39.00
C GLY A 377 17.64 -3.89 -38.76
N LEU A 378 16.91 -4.53 -37.85
CA LEU A 378 16.96 -5.98 -37.64
C LEU A 378 16.54 -6.76 -38.89
N SER A 379 15.49 -6.29 -39.57
CA SER A 379 15.05 -6.85 -40.86
C SER A 379 16.12 -6.72 -41.94
N THR A 380 16.83 -5.59 -41.98
CA THR A 380 17.97 -5.36 -42.90
C THR A 380 19.15 -6.29 -42.60
N LEU A 381 19.34 -6.64 -41.32
CA LEU A 381 20.29 -7.66 -40.87
C LEU A 381 19.80 -9.09 -41.09
N GLY A 382 18.62 -9.30 -41.69
CA GLY A 382 18.07 -10.61 -42.02
C GLY A 382 17.47 -11.37 -40.83
N LEU A 383 17.10 -10.67 -39.76
CA LEU A 383 16.37 -11.25 -38.63
C LEU A 383 14.86 -11.08 -38.81
N ALA A 384 14.11 -12.09 -38.39
CA ALA A 384 12.66 -12.07 -38.45
C ALA A 384 12.08 -11.50 -37.15
N VAL A 385 11.53 -10.29 -37.23
CA VAL A 385 10.61 -9.73 -36.22
C VAL A 385 9.26 -10.40 -36.45
N GLU A 386 8.72 -11.07 -35.42
CA GLU A 386 7.49 -11.87 -35.57
C GLU A 386 6.22 -11.02 -35.65
N GLN A 387 6.21 -9.87 -34.97
CA GLN A 387 5.07 -8.95 -34.91
C GLN A 387 4.96 -8.16 -36.22
N ALA A 388 3.75 -8.07 -36.76
CA ALA A 388 3.44 -7.11 -37.84
C ALA A 388 3.28 -5.68 -37.29
N SER A 389 2.75 -5.56 -36.07
CA SER A 389 2.45 -4.29 -35.41
C SER A 389 2.81 -4.37 -33.93
N PHE A 390 3.45 -3.32 -33.42
CA PHE A 390 3.96 -3.26 -32.06
C PHE A 390 4.04 -1.81 -31.57
N PHE A 391 3.98 -1.62 -30.26
CA PHE A 391 4.28 -0.33 -29.64
C PHE A 391 5.78 -0.18 -29.39
N ASP A 392 6.31 -0.89 -28.38
CA ASP A 392 7.69 -0.76 -27.90
C ASP A 392 8.44 -2.10 -27.78
N THR A 393 7.76 -3.21 -28.07
CA THR A 393 8.24 -4.56 -27.77
C THR A 393 8.30 -5.42 -29.03
N LEU A 394 9.42 -6.13 -29.21
CA LEU A 394 9.65 -7.04 -30.33
C LEU A 394 9.99 -8.44 -29.82
N THR A 395 9.49 -9.45 -30.52
CA THR A 395 9.96 -10.84 -30.41
C THR A 395 10.68 -11.21 -31.69
N ILE A 396 11.90 -11.71 -31.55
CA ILE A 396 12.79 -12.03 -32.66
C ILE A 396 13.07 -13.52 -32.67
N LYS A 397 12.77 -14.16 -33.79
CA LYS A 397 13.12 -15.57 -34.01
C LYS A 397 14.61 -15.67 -34.34
N THR A 398 15.37 -16.23 -33.42
CA THR A 398 16.84 -16.37 -33.52
C THR A 398 17.30 -17.83 -33.56
N GLY A 399 16.39 -18.79 -33.38
CA GLY A 399 16.65 -20.22 -33.53
C GLY A 399 17.74 -20.71 -32.60
N ALA A 400 18.62 -21.59 -33.09
CA ALA A 400 19.71 -22.14 -32.27
C ALA A 400 20.70 -21.08 -31.71
N ASN A 401 20.67 -19.83 -32.20
CA ASN A 401 21.54 -18.76 -31.71
C ASN A 401 21.02 -18.04 -30.46
N THR A 402 19.77 -18.27 -30.03
CA THR A 402 19.13 -17.54 -28.92
C THR A 402 19.96 -17.54 -27.65
N ALA A 403 20.42 -18.70 -27.18
CA ALA A 403 21.23 -18.81 -25.97
C ALA A 403 22.56 -18.02 -26.07
N LYS A 404 23.26 -18.16 -27.20
CA LYS A 404 24.51 -17.44 -27.48
C LYS A 404 24.30 -15.92 -27.49
N LEU A 405 23.19 -15.44 -28.03
CA LEU A 405 22.87 -14.01 -28.05
C LEU A 405 22.60 -13.47 -26.66
N HIS A 406 21.92 -14.22 -25.79
CA HIS A 406 21.77 -13.85 -24.38
C HIS A 406 23.12 -13.79 -23.64
N ASP A 407 24.03 -14.74 -23.89
CA ASP A 407 25.38 -14.71 -23.33
C ASP A 407 26.16 -13.47 -23.80
N GLN A 408 26.09 -13.17 -25.09
CA GLN A 408 26.72 -11.97 -25.68
C GLN A 408 26.12 -10.67 -25.14
N ALA A 409 24.79 -10.62 -24.94
CA ALA A 409 24.11 -9.48 -24.35
C ALA A 409 24.59 -9.24 -22.92
N ARG A 410 24.61 -10.29 -22.09
CA ARG A 410 25.11 -10.23 -20.71
C ARG A 410 26.58 -9.79 -20.65
N ALA A 411 27.43 -10.30 -21.54
CA ALA A 411 28.82 -9.88 -21.62
C ALA A 411 28.99 -8.38 -21.98
N ARG A 412 27.98 -7.77 -22.60
CA ARG A 412 27.90 -6.33 -22.89
C ARG A 412 27.05 -5.55 -21.89
N GLN A 413 26.70 -6.15 -20.75
CA GLN A 413 25.86 -5.53 -19.71
C GLN A 413 24.45 -5.16 -20.19
N ILE A 414 23.85 -6.02 -21.02
CA ILE A 414 22.49 -5.88 -21.55
C ILE A 414 21.63 -7.07 -21.13
N ASN A 415 20.42 -6.80 -20.63
CA ASN A 415 19.39 -7.80 -20.40
C ASN A 415 18.33 -7.76 -21.50
N LEU A 416 18.06 -8.93 -22.07
CA LEU A 416 16.97 -9.19 -23.01
C LEU A 416 16.03 -10.22 -22.39
N ARG A 417 14.77 -10.24 -22.83
CA ARG A 417 13.80 -11.23 -22.36
C ARG A 417 14.07 -12.59 -23.01
N VAL A 418 14.18 -13.63 -22.18
CA VAL A 418 14.13 -15.02 -22.65
C VAL A 418 12.66 -15.37 -22.90
N VAL A 419 12.26 -15.55 -24.16
CA VAL A 419 10.88 -15.95 -24.51
C VAL A 419 10.77 -17.47 -24.52
N ASP A 420 11.65 -18.13 -25.28
CA ASP A 420 11.80 -19.59 -25.30
C ASP A 420 13.20 -19.96 -25.83
N ALA A 421 13.41 -21.22 -26.23
CA ALA A 421 14.70 -21.72 -26.72
C ALA A 421 15.12 -21.16 -28.10
N GLU A 422 14.18 -20.62 -28.88
CA GLU A 422 14.40 -20.13 -30.26
C GLU A 422 14.04 -18.64 -30.43
N ARG A 423 13.47 -18.00 -29.41
CA ARG A 423 12.99 -16.62 -29.44
C ARG A 423 13.57 -15.80 -28.30
N LEU A 424 13.96 -14.58 -28.66
CA LEU A 424 14.31 -13.53 -27.71
C LEU A 424 13.30 -12.40 -27.81
N GLY A 425 13.01 -11.76 -26.68
CA GLY A 425 12.18 -10.56 -26.62
C GLY A 425 13.02 -9.36 -26.22
N LEU A 426 12.63 -8.18 -26.69
CA LEU A 426 13.17 -6.92 -26.23
C LEU A 426 12.09 -5.84 -26.20
N SER A 427 12.11 -5.01 -25.17
CA SER A 427 11.21 -3.86 -25.00
C SER A 427 12.02 -2.59 -24.83
N LEU A 428 11.80 -1.61 -25.71
CA LEU A 428 12.38 -0.28 -25.56
C LEU A 428 11.54 0.57 -24.61
N ASP A 429 12.14 1.65 -24.12
CA ASP A 429 11.50 2.52 -23.13
C ASP A 429 11.97 3.97 -23.24
N GLU A 430 11.48 4.81 -22.33
CA GLU A 430 11.76 6.25 -22.33
C GLU A 430 13.27 6.55 -22.29
N THR A 431 14.05 5.69 -21.63
CA THR A 431 15.49 5.85 -21.41
C THR A 431 16.36 5.42 -22.59
N THR A 432 15.75 4.81 -23.61
CA THR A 432 16.45 4.29 -24.78
C THR A 432 16.92 5.42 -25.70
N SER A 433 18.17 5.38 -26.14
CA SER A 433 18.79 6.35 -27.05
C SER A 433 19.07 5.74 -28.44
N GLN A 434 19.50 6.57 -29.40
CA GLN A 434 20.02 6.10 -30.69
C GLN A 434 21.19 5.11 -30.50
N ALA A 435 22.13 5.42 -29.62
CA ALA A 435 23.30 4.58 -29.38
C ALA A 435 22.91 3.20 -28.80
N ASP A 436 21.83 3.14 -28.02
CA ASP A 436 21.28 1.88 -27.52
C ASP A 436 20.72 1.03 -28.68
N VAL A 437 19.98 1.64 -29.62
CA VAL A 437 19.48 0.96 -30.83
C VAL A 437 20.62 0.41 -31.69
N GLU A 438 21.65 1.21 -31.93
CA GLU A 438 22.85 0.79 -32.68
C GLU A 438 23.60 -0.35 -31.96
N THR A 439 23.65 -0.31 -30.63
CA THR A 439 24.24 -1.38 -29.81
C THR A 439 23.45 -2.68 -29.93
N LEU A 440 22.11 -2.61 -29.95
CA LEU A 440 21.24 -3.76 -30.17
C LEU A 440 21.41 -4.34 -31.57
N TRP A 441 21.54 -3.52 -32.61
CA TRP A 441 21.91 -4.00 -33.95
C TRP A 441 23.28 -4.68 -33.94
N ALA A 442 24.28 -4.06 -33.31
CA ALA A 442 25.63 -4.62 -33.24
C ALA A 442 25.70 -5.94 -32.44
N LEU A 443 24.77 -6.17 -31.53
CA LEU A 443 24.62 -7.45 -30.83
C LEU A 443 24.05 -8.53 -31.76
N LEU A 444 23.12 -8.14 -32.63
CA LEU A 444 22.30 -9.04 -33.45
C LEU A 444 22.80 -9.19 -34.91
N ALA A 445 23.81 -8.43 -35.33
CA ALA A 445 24.28 -8.38 -36.72
C ALA A 445 25.06 -9.62 -37.21
N ASP A 446 25.63 -10.43 -36.29
CA ASP A 446 26.47 -11.59 -36.62
C ASP A 446 27.59 -11.26 -37.65
N GLY A 447 28.26 -10.12 -37.47
CA GLY A 447 29.35 -9.66 -38.34
C GLY A 447 28.92 -8.96 -39.65
N LYS A 448 27.60 -8.80 -39.89
CA LYS A 448 27.08 -7.98 -41.00
C LYS A 448 27.33 -6.50 -40.77
N THR A 449 27.39 -5.73 -41.86
CA THR A 449 27.45 -4.27 -41.82
C THR A 449 26.18 -3.72 -41.16
N LEU A 450 26.34 -2.84 -40.18
CA LEU A 450 25.22 -2.22 -39.49
C LEU A 450 24.46 -1.27 -40.43
N PRO A 451 23.13 -1.19 -40.30
CA PRO A 451 22.35 -0.18 -41.00
C PRO A 451 22.70 1.23 -40.50
N ASP A 452 22.50 2.24 -41.36
CA ASP A 452 22.63 3.64 -40.98
C ASP A 452 21.37 4.15 -40.29
N PHE A 453 21.50 4.59 -39.04
CA PHE A 453 20.37 5.02 -38.23
C PHE A 453 19.62 6.21 -38.85
N ALA A 454 20.34 7.22 -39.35
CA ALA A 454 19.73 8.43 -39.89
C ALA A 454 18.89 8.13 -41.15
N THR A 455 19.39 7.24 -42.02
CA THR A 455 18.67 6.77 -43.20
C THR A 455 17.39 6.03 -42.81
N LEU A 456 17.44 5.13 -41.83
CA LEU A 456 16.25 4.42 -41.36
C LEU A 456 15.26 5.35 -40.66
N ALA A 457 15.73 6.27 -39.82
CA ALA A 457 14.90 7.25 -39.14
C ALA A 457 14.11 8.15 -40.10
N ALA A 458 14.71 8.49 -41.26
CA ALA A 458 14.03 9.26 -42.30
C ALA A 458 13.02 8.45 -43.12
N ALA A 459 13.13 7.11 -43.13
CA ALA A 459 12.33 6.23 -43.98
C ALA A 459 11.27 5.43 -43.22
N VAL A 460 11.42 5.24 -41.91
CA VAL A 460 10.54 4.41 -41.10
C VAL A 460 9.11 4.95 -41.13
N GLN A 461 8.14 4.05 -41.27
CA GLN A 461 6.71 4.37 -41.21
C GLN A 461 6.15 3.92 -39.87
N ASN A 462 5.01 4.49 -39.48
CA ASN A 462 4.25 4.04 -38.33
C ASN A 462 3.80 2.59 -38.55
N THR A 463 4.11 1.68 -37.62
CA THR A 463 3.75 0.26 -37.72
C THR A 463 2.45 -0.08 -37.01
N LEU A 464 1.82 0.89 -36.33
CA LEU A 464 0.50 0.73 -35.73
C LEU A 464 -0.58 0.66 -36.83
N PRO A 465 -1.54 -0.28 -36.75
CA PRO A 465 -2.63 -0.35 -37.71
C PRO A 465 -3.48 0.92 -37.65
N ALA A 466 -3.81 1.50 -38.81
CA ALA A 466 -4.58 2.75 -38.88
C ALA A 466 -5.91 2.69 -38.11
N ALA A 467 -6.56 1.53 -38.08
CA ALA A 467 -7.81 1.31 -37.35
C ALA A 467 -7.64 1.28 -35.81
N LEU A 468 -6.41 1.17 -35.31
CA LEU A 468 -6.08 1.12 -33.89
C LEU A 468 -5.29 2.34 -33.42
N VAL A 469 -5.05 3.32 -34.31
CA VAL A 469 -4.46 4.61 -33.92
C VAL A 469 -5.53 5.46 -33.25
N ARG A 470 -5.24 5.92 -32.03
CA ARG A 470 -6.12 6.74 -31.22
C ARG A 470 -6.52 8.01 -31.97
N GLN A 471 -7.83 8.29 -32.00
CA GLN A 471 -8.39 9.53 -32.52
C GLN A 471 -8.97 10.43 -31.43
N SER A 472 -9.32 9.85 -30.27
CA SER A 472 -9.88 10.58 -29.14
C SER A 472 -8.83 11.44 -28.44
N PRO A 473 -9.19 12.65 -27.97
CA PRO A 473 -8.29 13.48 -27.18
C PRO A 473 -7.99 12.81 -25.84
N ILE A 474 -6.84 13.16 -25.25
CA ILE A 474 -6.42 12.73 -23.91
C ILE A 474 -6.20 13.95 -23.03
N LEU A 475 -6.48 13.81 -21.72
CA LEU A 475 -6.06 14.76 -20.69
C LEU A 475 -6.45 16.22 -20.99
N SER A 476 -7.70 16.41 -21.42
CA SER A 476 -8.21 17.74 -21.79
C SER A 476 -8.46 18.64 -20.58
N HIS A 477 -8.53 18.06 -19.38
CA HIS A 477 -8.73 18.83 -18.15
C HIS A 477 -7.56 19.82 -17.91
N PRO A 478 -7.83 21.07 -17.48
CA PRO A 478 -6.79 22.11 -17.32
C PRO A 478 -5.64 21.75 -16.40
N VAL A 479 -5.85 20.85 -15.43
CA VAL A 479 -4.78 20.40 -14.51
C VAL A 479 -3.60 19.81 -15.28
N PHE A 480 -3.84 19.12 -16.40
CA PHE A 480 -2.81 18.52 -17.25
C PHE A 480 -2.23 19.49 -18.29
N ASN A 481 -2.70 20.74 -18.32
CA ASN A 481 -2.35 21.72 -19.35
C ASN A 481 -1.79 23.03 -18.76
N ARG A 482 -1.55 23.08 -17.44
CA ARG A 482 -1.15 24.31 -16.73
C ARG A 482 0.23 24.26 -16.09
N TYR A 483 0.69 23.11 -15.61
CA TYR A 483 1.87 23.03 -14.72
C TYR A 483 3.09 22.38 -15.39
N HIS A 484 3.44 22.86 -16.60
CA HIS A 484 4.52 22.26 -17.41
C HIS A 484 5.90 22.85 -17.14
N SER A 485 5.97 24.09 -16.61
CA SER A 485 7.25 24.61 -16.13
C SER A 485 7.59 24.02 -14.76
N GLU A 486 8.88 23.81 -14.49
CA GLU A 486 9.33 23.28 -13.20
C GLU A 486 8.87 24.18 -12.03
N THR A 487 8.88 25.50 -12.22
CA THR A 487 8.41 26.46 -11.20
C THR A 487 6.91 26.30 -10.92
N GLU A 488 6.08 26.11 -11.95
CA GLU A 488 4.64 25.92 -11.76
C GLU A 488 4.32 24.58 -11.11
N LEU A 489 5.01 23.51 -11.51
CA LEU A 489 4.86 22.21 -10.87
C LEU A 489 5.27 22.26 -9.40
N MET A 490 6.43 22.85 -9.07
CA MET A 490 6.87 22.99 -7.68
C MET A 490 5.85 23.78 -6.83
N ARG A 491 5.27 24.85 -7.40
CA ARG A 491 4.20 25.61 -6.72
C ARG A 491 2.92 24.78 -6.55
N TYR A 492 2.58 23.95 -7.53
CA TYR A 492 1.42 23.07 -7.44
C TYR A 492 1.61 21.99 -6.37
N LEU A 493 2.75 21.29 -6.39
CA LEU A 493 3.12 20.31 -5.36
C LEU A 493 3.11 20.93 -3.97
N ARG A 494 3.70 22.11 -3.80
CA ARG A 494 3.68 22.83 -2.53
C ARG A 494 2.26 23.19 -2.09
N LYS A 495 1.45 23.72 -3.00
CA LYS A 495 0.05 24.07 -2.73
C LYS A 495 -0.76 22.86 -2.24
N LEU A 496 -0.55 21.68 -2.83
CA LEU A 496 -1.23 20.47 -2.38
C LEU A 496 -0.70 20.01 -1.02
N ALA A 497 0.62 20.00 -0.81
CA ALA A 497 1.21 19.64 0.47
C ALA A 497 0.71 20.54 1.63
N ASP A 498 0.55 21.84 1.39
CA ASP A 498 0.04 22.77 2.42
C ASP A 498 -1.42 22.53 2.82
N LYS A 499 -2.21 21.82 1.99
CA LYS A 499 -3.58 21.40 2.31
C LYS A 499 -3.62 20.15 3.19
N ASP A 500 -2.50 19.47 3.38
CA ASP A 500 -2.44 18.20 4.06
C ASP A 500 -1.72 18.34 5.41
N LEU A 501 -2.26 17.66 6.42
CA LEU A 501 -1.61 17.53 7.71
C LEU A 501 -0.89 16.17 7.77
N ALA A 502 0.41 16.23 8.07
CA ALA A 502 1.36 15.12 8.03
C ALA A 502 2.31 15.17 9.26
N LEU A 503 3.20 14.18 9.43
CA LEU A 503 4.03 14.03 10.65
C LEU A 503 5.13 15.11 10.78
N ASP A 504 5.45 15.83 9.71
CA ASP A 504 6.36 16.98 9.77
C ASP A 504 5.75 18.20 10.49
N ARG A 505 4.47 18.12 10.91
CA ARG A 505 3.76 19.19 11.63
C ARG A 505 3.31 18.82 13.04
N THR A 506 2.84 17.60 13.25
CA THR A 506 2.11 17.21 14.47
C THR A 506 1.98 15.70 14.57
N MET A 507 1.74 15.19 15.78
CA MET A 507 1.39 13.80 15.99
C MET A 507 0.08 13.45 15.25
N ILE A 508 0.06 12.27 14.63
CA ILE A 508 -1.14 11.65 14.05
C ILE A 508 -1.44 10.37 14.84
N PRO A 509 -2.22 10.41 15.92
CA PRO A 509 -2.34 9.28 16.85
C PRO A 509 -3.37 8.23 16.40
N LEU A 510 -3.27 7.79 15.15
CA LEU A 510 -4.18 6.79 14.56
C LEU A 510 -3.91 5.40 15.16
N GLY A 511 -4.84 4.92 15.99
CA GLY A 511 -4.87 3.53 16.45
C GLY A 511 -4.77 2.51 15.31
N SER A 512 -4.04 1.41 15.55
CA SER A 512 -3.72 0.35 14.60
C SER A 512 -2.94 0.82 13.36
N CYS A 513 -2.34 2.01 13.37
CA CYS A 513 -1.56 2.53 12.24
C CYS A 513 -0.07 2.72 12.54
N THR A 514 0.32 2.83 13.80
CA THR A 514 1.71 3.08 14.23
C THR A 514 2.37 4.19 13.43
N MET A 515 1.88 5.42 13.57
CA MET A 515 2.39 6.62 12.89
C MET A 515 3.73 7.09 13.50
N LYS A 516 4.74 6.21 13.48
CA LYS A 516 6.08 6.47 14.04
C LYS A 516 6.96 7.26 13.07
N LEU A 517 8.17 7.62 13.51
CA LEU A 517 9.17 8.24 12.66
C LEU A 517 9.46 7.39 11.41
N ASN A 518 9.49 8.04 10.25
CA ASN A 518 10.14 7.56 9.03
C ASN A 518 11.43 8.37 8.86
N ALA A 519 12.56 7.83 9.30
CA ALA A 519 13.76 8.64 9.42
C ALA A 519 14.38 8.95 8.05
N ALA A 520 14.94 10.15 7.90
CA ALA A 520 15.57 10.55 6.64
C ALA A 520 16.68 9.56 6.20
N SER A 521 17.48 9.08 7.14
CA SER A 521 18.52 8.07 6.90
C SER A 521 17.96 6.74 6.41
N GLU A 522 16.75 6.35 6.82
CA GLU A 522 16.08 5.14 6.33
C GLU A 522 15.54 5.33 4.90
N MET A 523 15.15 6.56 4.54
CA MET A 523 14.56 6.91 3.24
C MET A 523 15.60 7.11 2.13
N ILE A 524 16.81 7.59 2.45
CA ILE A 524 17.86 7.90 1.47
C ILE A 524 18.15 6.74 0.50
N PRO A 525 18.30 5.47 0.94
CA PRO A 525 18.62 4.37 0.02
C PRO A 525 17.54 4.06 -1.02
N VAL A 526 16.27 4.42 -0.77
CA VAL A 526 15.14 4.12 -1.66
C VAL A 526 15.34 4.71 -3.06
N THR A 527 15.97 5.88 -3.16
CA THR A 527 16.19 6.59 -4.43
C THR A 527 17.56 6.33 -5.05
N TRP A 528 18.39 5.46 -4.46
CA TRP A 528 19.64 5.03 -5.07
C TRP A 528 19.39 4.15 -6.28
N ALA A 529 20.09 4.42 -7.39
CA ALA A 529 19.94 3.64 -8.62
C ALA A 529 20.20 2.15 -8.39
N GLU A 530 21.14 1.80 -7.51
CA GLU A 530 21.47 0.41 -7.18
C GLU A 530 20.30 -0.40 -6.58
N PHE A 531 19.30 0.27 -6.00
CA PHE A 531 18.05 -0.35 -5.56
C PHE A 531 16.88 -0.02 -6.51
N GLY A 532 16.74 1.24 -6.91
CA GLY A 532 15.59 1.73 -7.68
C GLY A 532 15.60 1.40 -9.17
N ALA A 533 16.76 1.12 -9.79
CA ALA A 533 16.89 0.94 -11.24
C ALA A 533 17.02 -0.52 -11.69
N LEU A 534 17.03 -1.49 -10.76
CA LEU A 534 17.12 -2.91 -11.12
C LEU A 534 15.75 -3.45 -11.57
N HIS A 535 15.73 -4.21 -12.66
CA HIS A 535 14.53 -4.86 -13.17
C HIS A 535 14.17 -6.11 -12.33
N PRO A 536 12.91 -6.36 -11.95
CA PRO A 536 12.52 -7.49 -11.07
C PRO A 536 12.90 -8.88 -11.60
N PHE A 537 13.05 -9.00 -12.92
CA PHE A 537 13.42 -10.25 -13.60
C PHE A 537 14.84 -10.24 -14.17
N ALA A 538 15.69 -9.33 -13.68
CA ALA A 538 17.12 -9.40 -13.95
C ALA A 538 17.70 -10.75 -13.46
N PRO A 539 18.71 -11.32 -14.15
CA PRO A 539 19.40 -12.52 -13.69
C PRO A 539 19.88 -12.39 -12.22
N ALA A 540 19.74 -13.47 -11.45
CA ALA A 540 19.96 -13.45 -10.00
C ALA A 540 21.36 -12.94 -9.61
N GLU A 541 22.39 -13.25 -10.41
CA GLU A 541 23.76 -12.80 -10.19
C GLU A 541 23.93 -11.27 -10.24
N GLN A 542 22.99 -10.54 -10.85
CA GLN A 542 22.99 -9.07 -10.90
C GLN A 542 22.40 -8.44 -9.63
N SER A 543 21.75 -9.25 -8.78
CA SER A 543 21.02 -8.81 -7.60
C SER A 543 21.70 -9.23 -6.29
N ALA A 544 23.01 -9.45 -6.29
CA ALA A 544 23.75 -9.94 -5.12
C ALA A 544 23.63 -9.01 -3.88
N GLY A 545 23.48 -7.70 -4.09
CA GLY A 545 23.20 -6.74 -3.01
C GLY A 545 21.79 -6.90 -2.45
N TYR A 546 20.79 -7.10 -3.31
CA TYR A 546 19.43 -7.43 -2.88
C TYR A 546 19.39 -8.77 -2.13
N GLN A 547 20.07 -9.81 -2.63
CA GLN A 547 20.13 -11.11 -1.96
C GLN A 547 20.66 -10.98 -0.52
N GLN A 548 21.78 -10.28 -0.32
CA GLN A 548 22.28 -10.04 1.03
C GLN A 548 21.28 -9.24 1.88
N LEU A 549 20.69 -8.17 1.33
CA LEU A 549 19.71 -7.34 2.04
C LEU A 549 18.50 -8.18 2.50
N THR A 550 17.95 -9.00 1.61
CA THR A 550 16.78 -9.85 1.90
C THR A 550 17.13 -10.95 2.89
N ASP A 551 18.27 -11.63 2.75
CA ASP A 551 18.70 -12.68 3.68
C ASP A 551 18.88 -12.13 5.11
N GLU A 552 19.56 -10.99 5.23
CA GLU A 552 19.72 -10.30 6.52
C GLU A 552 18.36 -9.88 7.09
N LEU A 553 17.49 -9.32 6.27
CA LEU A 553 16.17 -8.86 6.71
C LEU A 553 15.28 -10.03 7.17
N GLU A 554 15.23 -11.12 6.42
CA GLU A 554 14.48 -12.33 6.79
C GLU A 554 14.97 -12.90 8.13
N ALA A 555 16.29 -12.97 8.34
CA ALA A 555 16.87 -13.42 9.62
C ALA A 555 16.48 -12.49 10.79
N MET A 556 16.57 -11.17 10.57
CA MET A 556 16.17 -10.17 11.58
C MET A 556 14.68 -10.26 11.94
N LEU A 557 13.81 -10.45 10.95
CA LEU A 557 12.37 -10.59 11.18
C LEU A 557 12.02 -11.93 11.83
N CYS A 558 12.72 -13.04 11.50
CA CYS A 558 12.59 -14.30 12.22
C CYS A 558 12.94 -14.12 13.71
N ALA A 559 14.03 -13.41 14.02
CA ALA A 559 14.45 -13.13 15.39
C ALA A 559 13.40 -12.30 16.14
N ALA A 560 12.83 -11.28 15.50
CA ALA A 560 11.80 -10.43 16.11
C ALA A 560 10.48 -11.17 16.40
N THR A 561 10.15 -12.17 15.60
CA THR A 561 8.84 -12.84 15.64
C THR A 561 8.86 -14.24 16.25
N GLY A 562 10.04 -14.87 16.35
CA GLY A 562 10.20 -16.24 16.81
C GLY A 562 9.71 -17.31 15.81
N TYR A 563 9.55 -16.93 14.54
CA TYR A 563 9.29 -17.83 13.41
C TYR A 563 10.59 -18.41 12.84
N ASP A 564 10.45 -19.38 11.94
CA ASP A 564 11.57 -20.17 11.41
C ASP A 564 11.91 -19.78 9.96
N ALA A 565 10.98 -19.17 9.23
CA ALA A 565 11.19 -18.66 7.88
C ALA A 565 10.31 -17.42 7.60
N ILE A 566 10.75 -16.56 6.68
CA ILE A 566 10.03 -15.37 6.22
C ILE A 566 9.84 -15.42 4.70
N SER A 567 8.70 -14.93 4.21
CA SER A 567 8.52 -14.56 2.81
C SER A 567 8.28 -13.05 2.68
N LEU A 568 9.13 -12.38 1.91
CA LEU A 568 9.05 -10.94 1.62
C LEU A 568 8.15 -10.61 0.40
N GLN A 569 7.54 -11.60 -0.24
CA GLN A 569 6.73 -11.40 -1.46
C GLN A 569 5.48 -10.51 -1.25
N PRO A 570 4.68 -10.68 -0.18
CA PRO A 570 3.42 -9.94 -0.06
C PRO A 570 3.63 -8.43 0.11
N ASN A 571 3.02 -7.63 -0.76
CA ASN A 571 3.20 -6.17 -0.85
C ASN A 571 2.15 -5.34 -0.08
N ALA A 572 1.43 -5.96 0.85
CA ALA A 572 0.52 -5.30 1.80
C ALA A 572 0.17 -6.27 2.94
N GLY A 573 -0.29 -5.75 4.09
CA GLY A 573 -0.70 -6.60 5.21
C GLY A 573 -1.83 -7.57 4.84
N SER A 574 -2.83 -7.10 4.07
CA SER A 574 -3.91 -7.95 3.55
C SER A 574 -3.42 -9.04 2.59
N GLN A 575 -2.34 -8.80 1.85
CA GLN A 575 -1.70 -9.83 1.02
C GLN A 575 -0.88 -10.82 1.87
N GLY A 576 -0.31 -10.36 2.99
CA GLY A 576 0.32 -11.23 3.98
C GLY A 576 -0.70 -12.17 4.64
N GLU A 577 -1.87 -11.65 5.03
CA GLU A 577 -3.01 -12.48 5.47
C GLU A 577 -3.37 -13.54 4.43
N TYR A 578 -3.48 -13.13 3.16
CA TYR A 578 -3.87 -14.05 2.09
C TYR A 578 -2.83 -15.14 1.89
N ALA A 579 -1.55 -14.75 1.82
CA ALA A 579 -0.43 -15.68 1.70
C ALA A 579 -0.37 -16.66 2.89
N GLY A 580 -0.59 -16.18 4.11
CA GLY A 580 -0.60 -17.02 5.31
C GLY A 580 -1.75 -18.04 5.32
N LEU A 581 -2.96 -17.63 4.95
CA LEU A 581 -4.09 -18.55 4.84
C LEU A 581 -3.93 -19.56 3.69
N LEU A 582 -3.33 -19.16 2.57
CA LEU A 582 -2.97 -20.10 1.50
C LEU A 582 -1.94 -21.12 1.96
N ALA A 583 -0.94 -20.72 2.76
CA ALA A 583 0.04 -21.64 3.32
C ALA A 583 -0.63 -22.64 4.29
N ILE A 584 -1.54 -22.18 5.15
CA ILE A 584 -2.33 -23.05 6.03
C ILE A 584 -3.19 -24.03 5.21
N ARG A 585 -3.87 -23.54 4.17
CA ARG A 585 -4.70 -24.37 3.30
C ARG A 585 -3.87 -25.45 2.60
N ALA A 586 -2.75 -25.08 2.00
CA ALA A 586 -1.84 -26.02 1.35
C ALA A 586 -1.24 -27.04 2.34
N TYR A 587 -0.97 -26.62 3.59
CA TYR A 587 -0.55 -27.54 4.64
C TYR A 587 -1.62 -28.58 4.98
N HIS A 588 -2.90 -28.19 5.11
CA HIS A 588 -4.01 -29.13 5.31
C HIS A 588 -4.15 -30.10 4.14
N GLN A 589 -4.07 -29.59 2.90
CA GLN A 589 -4.14 -30.40 1.69
C GLN A 589 -3.00 -31.43 1.61
N SER A 590 -1.78 -31.04 2.00
CA SER A 590 -0.62 -31.94 2.02
C SER A 590 -0.79 -33.14 2.97
N ARG A 591 -1.72 -33.05 3.92
CA ARG A 591 -2.06 -34.09 4.90
C ARG A 591 -3.36 -34.84 4.55
N GLY A 592 -3.95 -34.56 3.38
CA GLY A 592 -5.23 -35.13 2.96
C GLY A 592 -6.44 -34.60 3.74
N GLU A 593 -6.32 -33.41 4.34
CA GLU A 593 -7.37 -32.78 5.14
C GLU A 593 -8.09 -31.64 4.38
N ASP A 594 -8.38 -31.83 3.09
CA ASP A 594 -8.93 -30.80 2.17
C ASP A 594 -10.25 -30.18 2.64
N ARG A 595 -11.01 -30.90 3.46
CA ARG A 595 -12.30 -30.45 4.02
C ARG A 595 -12.17 -29.41 5.13
N ARG A 596 -10.94 -29.10 5.59
CA ARG A 596 -10.68 -28.06 6.59
C ARG A 596 -10.74 -26.68 5.93
N ASP A 597 -11.90 -26.04 6.03
CA ASP A 597 -12.22 -24.77 5.39
C ASP A 597 -12.86 -23.74 6.34
N ILE A 598 -13.02 -24.03 7.63
CA ILE A 598 -13.55 -23.09 8.64
C ILE A 598 -12.42 -22.24 9.21
N CYS A 599 -12.59 -20.91 9.13
CA CYS A 599 -11.74 -19.93 9.79
C CYS A 599 -12.51 -19.25 10.93
N LEU A 600 -12.06 -19.48 12.17
CA LEU A 600 -12.60 -18.78 13.33
C LEU A 600 -12.01 -17.37 13.40
N ILE A 601 -12.85 -16.36 13.62
CA ILE A 601 -12.43 -14.97 13.67
C ILE A 601 -13.17 -14.25 14.81
N PRO A 602 -12.47 -13.67 15.81
CA PRO A 602 -13.10 -12.86 16.84
C PRO A 602 -13.84 -11.65 16.27
N SER A 603 -14.96 -11.27 16.89
CA SER A 603 -15.74 -10.09 16.47
C SER A 603 -14.93 -8.77 16.50
N SER A 604 -13.87 -8.71 17.29
CA SER A 604 -12.94 -7.57 17.38
C SER A 604 -11.93 -7.48 16.23
N ALA A 605 -11.71 -8.56 15.46
CA ALA A 605 -10.69 -8.59 14.43
C ALA A 605 -10.90 -7.51 13.36
N HIS A 606 -9.79 -7.06 12.76
CA HIS A 606 -9.80 -6.11 11.65
C HIS A 606 -10.63 -6.64 10.47
N GLY A 607 -11.21 -5.73 9.68
CA GLY A 607 -12.12 -6.08 8.58
C GLY A 607 -11.44 -6.82 7.43
N THR A 608 -10.11 -6.74 7.33
CA THR A 608 -9.30 -7.50 6.37
C THR A 608 -9.36 -8.99 6.66
N ASN A 609 -9.28 -9.42 7.92
CA ASN A 609 -9.26 -10.84 8.31
C ASN A 609 -10.42 -11.64 7.70
N PRO A 610 -11.71 -11.26 7.90
CA PRO A 610 -12.83 -11.99 7.31
C PRO A 610 -12.92 -11.83 5.78
N ALA A 611 -12.49 -10.70 5.20
CA ALA A 611 -12.41 -10.53 3.75
C ALA A 611 -11.36 -11.47 3.13
N THR A 612 -10.20 -11.60 3.78
CA THR A 612 -9.10 -12.45 3.36
C THR A 612 -9.44 -13.93 3.52
N ALA A 613 -10.10 -14.32 4.61
CA ALA A 613 -10.59 -15.69 4.78
C ALA A 613 -11.56 -16.09 3.66
N ASN A 614 -12.51 -15.21 3.31
CA ASN A 614 -13.41 -15.44 2.19
C ASN A 614 -12.64 -15.57 0.86
N MET A 615 -11.68 -14.67 0.63
CA MET A 615 -10.83 -14.66 -0.56
C MET A 615 -9.93 -15.91 -0.68
N ALA A 616 -9.54 -16.52 0.45
CA ALA A 616 -8.82 -17.78 0.52
C ALA A 616 -9.72 -19.02 0.48
N GLY A 617 -11.01 -18.86 0.14
CA GLY A 617 -11.97 -19.95 0.01
C GLY A 617 -12.44 -20.54 1.35
N MET A 618 -12.19 -19.85 2.46
CA MET A 618 -12.59 -20.31 3.80
C MET A 618 -13.96 -19.75 4.21
N ARG A 619 -14.71 -20.54 4.97
CA ARG A 619 -15.96 -20.17 5.63
C ARG A 619 -15.65 -19.50 6.97
N VAL A 620 -16.08 -18.26 7.14
CA VAL A 620 -15.88 -17.49 8.37
C VAL A 620 -16.91 -17.89 9.42
N VAL A 621 -16.43 -18.21 10.62
CA VAL A 621 -17.27 -18.38 11.82
C VAL A 621 -16.81 -17.37 12.87
N VAL A 622 -17.70 -16.47 13.26
CA VAL A 622 -17.37 -15.40 14.22
C VAL A 622 -17.37 -15.95 15.64
N THR A 623 -16.33 -15.66 16.42
CA THR A 623 -16.28 -15.94 17.86
C THR A 623 -16.55 -14.67 18.67
N ALA A 624 -17.22 -14.83 19.81
CA ALA A 624 -17.61 -13.71 20.66
C ALA A 624 -16.41 -13.09 21.39
N CYS A 625 -16.62 -11.87 21.88
CA CYS A 625 -15.75 -11.23 22.85
C CYS A 625 -16.50 -11.08 24.19
N ASP A 626 -15.78 -11.18 25.30
CA ASP A 626 -16.33 -10.96 26.64
C ASP A 626 -16.65 -9.47 26.89
N ALA A 627 -17.28 -9.15 28.03
CA ALA A 627 -17.63 -7.77 28.38
C ALA A 627 -16.42 -6.83 28.58
N ARG A 628 -15.20 -7.40 28.69
CA ARG A 628 -13.93 -6.67 28.80
C ARG A 628 -13.20 -6.61 27.45
N GLY A 629 -13.84 -7.07 26.36
CA GLY A 629 -13.30 -7.03 25.02
C GLY A 629 -12.28 -8.13 24.69
N ASN A 630 -12.05 -9.10 25.57
CA ASN A 630 -11.17 -10.25 25.27
C ASN A 630 -11.90 -11.28 24.42
N VAL A 631 -11.20 -12.21 23.78
CA VAL A 631 -11.83 -13.36 23.14
C VAL A 631 -12.56 -14.19 24.20
N ASP A 632 -13.82 -14.55 23.92
CA ASP A 632 -14.57 -15.49 24.76
C ASP A 632 -14.02 -16.91 24.52
N ILE A 633 -13.20 -17.39 25.46
CA ILE A 633 -12.51 -18.69 25.36
C ILE A 633 -13.51 -19.86 25.34
N GLU A 634 -14.63 -19.77 26.04
CA GLU A 634 -15.62 -20.85 26.07
C GLU A 634 -16.42 -20.91 24.77
N ASP A 635 -16.81 -19.76 24.20
CA ASP A 635 -17.42 -19.71 22.86
C ASP A 635 -16.44 -20.18 21.78
N LEU A 636 -15.17 -19.75 21.86
CA LEU A 636 -14.11 -20.23 20.97
C LEU A 636 -13.96 -21.75 21.06
N ARG A 637 -13.87 -22.31 22.27
CA ARG A 637 -13.76 -23.75 22.51
C ARG A 637 -14.95 -24.50 21.96
N ALA A 638 -16.16 -24.02 22.23
CA ALA A 638 -17.38 -24.63 21.73
C ALA A 638 -17.39 -24.71 20.20
N LYS A 639 -17.05 -23.60 19.52
CA LYS A 639 -16.97 -23.54 18.05
C LYS A 639 -15.83 -24.35 17.46
N ALA A 640 -14.67 -24.39 18.12
CA ALA A 640 -13.54 -25.24 17.71
C ALA A 640 -13.91 -26.73 17.78
N ILE A 641 -14.62 -27.16 18.82
CA ILE A 641 -15.12 -28.53 18.96
C ILE A 641 -16.23 -28.83 17.94
N GLU A 642 -17.20 -27.92 17.79
CA GLU A 642 -18.30 -28.05 16.83
C GLU A 642 -17.78 -28.22 15.40
N HIS A 643 -16.77 -27.44 15.02
CA HIS A 643 -16.19 -27.44 13.68
C HIS A 643 -14.91 -28.28 13.55
N ARG A 644 -14.57 -29.14 14.52
CA ARG A 644 -13.28 -29.86 14.57
C ARG A 644 -12.85 -30.53 13.26
N GLU A 645 -13.78 -31.17 12.56
CA GLU A 645 -13.52 -31.88 11.30
C GLU A 645 -13.27 -30.92 10.10
N HIS A 646 -13.70 -29.67 10.23
CA HIS A 646 -13.61 -28.61 9.22
C HIS A 646 -12.71 -27.44 9.65
N LEU A 647 -12.18 -27.43 10.88
CA LEU A 647 -11.41 -26.32 11.42
C LEU A 647 -10.07 -26.20 10.69
N ALA A 648 -9.92 -25.12 9.93
CA ALA A 648 -8.70 -24.81 9.19
C ALA A 648 -7.80 -23.88 9.98
N ALA A 649 -8.36 -22.76 10.47
CA ALA A 649 -7.58 -21.71 11.10
C ALA A 649 -8.36 -20.94 12.18
N LEU A 650 -7.62 -20.29 13.07
CA LEU A 650 -8.04 -19.11 13.82
C LEU A 650 -7.24 -17.92 13.29
N MET A 651 -7.91 -16.79 13.00
CA MET A 651 -7.23 -15.50 12.85
C MET A 651 -7.47 -14.66 14.09
N ILE A 652 -6.39 -14.28 14.77
CA ILE A 652 -6.43 -13.44 15.97
C ILE A 652 -5.40 -12.31 15.88
N THR A 653 -5.71 -11.12 16.37
CA THR A 653 -4.76 -10.01 16.47
C THR A 653 -4.19 -9.98 17.88
N TYR A 654 -2.88 -9.83 18.03
CA TYR A 654 -2.25 -9.80 19.35
C TYR A 654 -1.15 -8.72 19.44
N PRO A 655 -1.15 -7.85 20.48
CA PRO A 655 -2.29 -7.58 21.36
C PRO A 655 -3.54 -7.22 20.55
N SER A 656 -4.71 -7.42 21.13
CA SER A 656 -5.98 -7.29 20.40
C SER A 656 -6.17 -5.88 19.82
N THR A 657 -7.08 -5.74 18.86
CA THR A 657 -7.51 -4.44 18.33
C THR A 657 -8.14 -3.53 19.39
N HIS A 658 -8.41 -4.03 20.59
CA HIS A 658 -8.83 -3.23 21.74
C HIS A 658 -7.66 -2.60 22.51
N GLY A 659 -6.41 -2.84 22.09
CA GLY A 659 -5.22 -2.31 22.75
C GLY A 659 -4.87 -3.01 24.06
N VAL A 660 -5.21 -4.29 24.20
CA VAL A 660 -4.98 -5.06 25.44
C VAL A 660 -4.28 -6.40 25.16
N PHE A 661 -3.40 -6.81 26.07
CA PHE A 661 -2.82 -8.14 26.08
C PHE A 661 -3.77 -9.13 26.77
N GLU A 662 -4.20 -10.16 26.05
CA GLU A 662 -5.06 -11.21 26.58
C GLU A 662 -4.25 -12.28 27.32
N GLU A 663 -4.56 -12.52 28.59
CA GLU A 663 -3.86 -13.49 29.46
C GLU A 663 -3.90 -14.94 28.89
N GLY A 664 -5.00 -15.29 28.22
CA GLY A 664 -5.31 -16.65 27.75
C GLY A 664 -4.76 -17.02 26.37
N ILE A 665 -3.86 -16.23 25.76
CA ILE A 665 -3.44 -16.45 24.36
C ILE A 665 -2.88 -17.85 24.08
N ARG A 666 -2.11 -18.43 25.02
CA ARG A 666 -1.59 -19.81 24.88
C ARG A 666 -2.69 -20.87 24.93
N GLU A 667 -3.70 -20.66 25.76
CA GLU A 667 -4.86 -21.54 25.84
C GLU A 667 -5.69 -21.46 24.56
N ILE A 668 -5.91 -20.25 24.04
CA ILE A 668 -6.55 -20.00 22.75
C ILE A 668 -5.83 -20.77 21.63
N CYS A 669 -4.50 -20.64 21.53
CA CYS A 669 -3.72 -21.38 20.53
C CYS A 669 -3.85 -22.91 20.73
N GLY A 670 -3.73 -23.38 21.97
CA GLY A 670 -3.86 -24.80 22.31
C GLY A 670 -5.21 -25.39 21.90
N ILE A 671 -6.31 -24.68 22.15
CA ILE A 671 -7.67 -25.11 21.74
C ILE A 671 -7.74 -25.33 20.23
N ILE A 672 -7.14 -24.44 19.43
CA ILE A 672 -7.15 -24.55 17.97
C ILE A 672 -6.30 -25.74 17.51
N HIS A 673 -5.10 -25.88 18.05
CA HIS A 673 -4.19 -26.98 17.74
C HIS A 673 -4.78 -28.34 18.12
N ASP A 674 -5.40 -28.46 19.30
CA ASP A 674 -6.05 -29.69 19.80
C ASP A 674 -7.22 -30.15 18.89
N ASN A 675 -7.82 -29.22 18.16
CA ASN A 675 -8.89 -29.47 17.20
C ASN A 675 -8.41 -29.50 15.73
N GLY A 676 -7.08 -29.52 15.50
CA GLY A 676 -6.47 -29.71 14.18
C GLY A 676 -6.39 -28.47 13.30
N GLY A 677 -6.72 -27.29 13.83
CA GLY A 677 -6.55 -26.02 13.13
C GLY A 677 -5.13 -25.47 13.21
N GLN A 678 -4.89 -24.35 12.53
CA GLN A 678 -3.66 -23.55 12.61
C GLN A 678 -3.97 -22.15 13.15
N VAL A 679 -2.99 -21.50 13.77
CA VAL A 679 -3.15 -20.17 14.36
C VAL A 679 -2.44 -19.14 13.48
N TYR A 680 -3.24 -18.29 12.86
CA TYR A 680 -2.79 -17.07 12.21
C TYR A 680 -2.86 -15.91 13.20
N ILE A 681 -1.71 -15.32 13.53
CA ILE A 681 -1.64 -14.11 14.37
C ILE A 681 -1.41 -12.91 13.46
N ASP A 682 -2.38 -12.02 13.40
CA ASP A 682 -2.24 -10.71 12.77
C ASP A 682 -1.21 -9.87 13.55
N GLY A 683 -0.08 -9.59 12.90
CA GLY A 683 1.06 -8.86 13.47
C GLY A 683 1.04 -7.36 13.21
N ALA A 684 -0.10 -6.76 12.83
CA ALA A 684 -0.22 -5.31 12.73
C ALA A 684 0.15 -4.57 14.03
N ASN A 685 -0.06 -5.21 15.18
CA ASN A 685 0.20 -4.69 16.52
C ASN A 685 1.57 -5.11 17.10
N MET A 686 2.51 -5.55 16.24
CA MET A 686 3.86 -5.95 16.66
C MET A 686 4.65 -4.83 17.36
N ASN A 687 4.26 -3.55 17.23
CA ASN A 687 4.94 -2.46 17.93
C ASN A 687 4.90 -2.59 19.46
N ALA A 688 3.93 -3.33 20.01
CA ALA A 688 3.87 -3.65 21.43
C ALA A 688 4.70 -4.88 21.84
N MET A 689 5.28 -5.62 20.87
CA MET A 689 5.84 -6.95 21.12
C MET A 689 7.32 -7.08 20.81
N VAL A 690 7.86 -6.32 19.85
CA VAL A 690 9.26 -6.47 19.40
C VAL A 690 10.22 -6.35 20.60
N GLY A 691 11.02 -7.41 20.82
CA GLY A 691 11.97 -7.48 21.94
C GLY A 691 11.36 -7.78 23.32
N LEU A 692 10.04 -8.00 23.40
CA LEU A 692 9.31 -8.25 24.64
C LEU A 692 8.63 -9.63 24.65
N CYS A 693 7.92 -9.98 23.57
CA CYS A 693 7.34 -11.29 23.34
C CYS A 693 7.28 -11.60 21.83
N ALA A 694 7.16 -12.87 21.45
CA ALA A 694 7.30 -13.30 20.07
C ALA A 694 6.16 -14.26 19.66
N PRO A 695 5.33 -13.94 18.63
CA PRO A 695 4.16 -14.75 18.26
C PRO A 695 4.47 -16.22 18.00
N GLY A 696 5.57 -16.51 17.32
CA GLY A 696 6.00 -17.89 17.09
C GLY A 696 6.39 -18.64 18.37
N LYS A 697 6.54 -17.99 19.52
CA LYS A 697 6.94 -18.65 20.79
C LYS A 697 5.78 -18.88 21.75
N PHE A 698 4.58 -18.38 21.44
CA PHE A 698 3.40 -18.57 22.27
C PHE A 698 2.20 -19.20 21.54
N GLY A 699 2.42 -19.75 20.35
CA GLY A 699 1.44 -20.60 19.66
C GLY A 699 1.04 -20.15 18.26
N GLY A 700 1.58 -19.03 17.75
CA GLY A 700 1.39 -18.65 16.35
C GLY A 700 2.10 -19.59 15.39
N ASP A 701 1.40 -20.04 14.35
CA ASP A 701 1.96 -20.83 13.25
C ASP A 701 2.43 -19.91 12.11
N VAL A 702 1.71 -18.81 11.90
CA VAL A 702 2.00 -17.80 10.87
C VAL A 702 1.53 -16.42 11.32
N SER A 703 2.31 -15.39 10.96
CA SER A 703 1.89 -13.99 11.05
C SER A 703 2.34 -13.22 9.83
N HIS A 704 1.52 -12.27 9.39
CA HIS A 704 2.06 -11.13 8.64
C HIS A 704 2.60 -10.05 9.57
N LEU A 705 3.50 -9.21 9.05
CA LEU A 705 3.95 -7.98 9.67
C LEU A 705 3.56 -6.79 8.79
N ASN A 706 3.22 -5.64 9.37
CA ASN A 706 3.13 -4.40 8.60
C ASN A 706 4.44 -3.63 8.69
N LEU A 707 5.31 -3.76 7.68
CA LEU A 707 6.56 -2.99 7.67
C LEU A 707 6.31 -1.46 7.63
N HIS A 708 5.18 -1.06 7.06
CA HIS A 708 4.68 0.32 6.99
C HIS A 708 3.95 0.81 8.26
N LYS A 709 4.03 0.03 9.34
CA LYS A 709 3.59 0.41 10.67
C LYS A 709 4.76 0.24 11.63
N THR A 710 5.05 -1.00 12.01
CA THR A 710 6.04 -1.33 13.04
C THR A 710 7.48 -1.02 12.61
N PHE A 711 7.79 -1.08 11.31
CA PHE A 711 9.18 -1.04 10.81
C PHE A 711 9.45 0.08 9.81
N CYS A 712 8.83 1.24 10.07
CA CYS A 712 9.17 2.56 9.53
C CYS A 712 8.98 2.81 8.02
N ILE A 713 8.51 1.84 7.22
CA ILE A 713 8.11 2.17 5.83
C ILE A 713 7.03 3.28 5.89
N PRO A 714 7.16 4.36 5.09
CA PRO A 714 6.26 5.50 5.20
C PRO A 714 4.84 5.14 4.75
N HIS A 715 3.86 5.73 5.43
CA HIS A 715 2.44 5.52 5.20
C HIS A 715 1.94 5.99 3.83
N GLY A 716 2.63 6.96 3.20
CA GLY A 716 2.47 7.33 1.79
C GLY A 716 1.11 7.93 1.41
N GLY A 717 0.34 8.44 2.37
CA GLY A 717 -1.05 8.87 2.16
C GLY A 717 -2.04 7.71 2.02
N GLY A 718 -1.62 6.47 2.29
CA GLY A 718 -2.41 5.25 2.11
C GLY A 718 -1.71 4.15 1.28
N GLY A 719 -0.38 4.16 1.22
CA GLY A 719 0.45 3.24 0.44
C GLY A 719 1.72 3.93 -0.10
N PRO A 720 2.89 3.27 -0.07
CA PRO A 720 3.06 1.82 -0.18
C PRO A 720 3.01 1.05 1.14
N GLY A 721 2.94 -0.27 1.03
CA GLY A 721 3.16 -1.19 2.15
C GLY A 721 3.98 -2.40 1.73
N VAL A 722 4.47 -3.14 2.73
CA VAL A 722 4.97 -4.52 2.59
C VAL A 722 4.42 -5.32 3.76
N GLY A 723 3.97 -6.54 3.47
CA GLY A 723 3.28 -7.43 4.41
C GLY A 723 3.94 -8.79 4.54
N PRO A 724 5.24 -8.90 4.87
CA PRO A 724 5.92 -10.18 4.86
C PRO A 724 5.29 -11.14 5.86
N ILE A 725 5.33 -12.45 5.55
CA ILE A 725 4.83 -13.48 6.45
C ILE A 725 5.97 -14.24 7.11
N GLY A 726 5.92 -14.37 8.42
CA GLY A 726 6.75 -15.30 9.20
C GLY A 726 5.97 -16.57 9.49
N VAL A 727 6.60 -17.72 9.33
CA VAL A 727 5.97 -19.03 9.49
C VAL A 727 6.80 -19.99 10.32
N LYS A 728 6.13 -20.95 10.97
CA LYS A 728 6.76 -22.11 11.56
C LYS A 728 7.26 -23.10 10.50
N SER A 729 8.24 -23.90 10.90
CA SER A 729 8.97 -24.84 10.03
C SER A 729 8.04 -25.75 9.20
N HIS A 730 6.90 -26.18 9.74
CA HIS A 730 5.96 -27.05 9.02
C HIS A 730 5.19 -26.31 7.91
N LEU A 731 5.14 -24.98 7.93
CA LEU A 731 4.53 -24.15 6.90
C LEU A 731 5.53 -23.63 5.86
N THR A 732 6.85 -23.71 6.12
CA THR A 732 7.91 -23.25 5.19
C THR A 732 7.77 -23.81 3.76
N PRO A 733 7.48 -25.11 3.54
CA PRO A 733 7.30 -25.65 2.19
C PRO A 733 6.13 -25.04 1.40
N PHE A 734 5.23 -24.33 2.09
CA PHE A 734 4.00 -23.78 1.55
C PHE A 734 4.03 -22.25 1.41
N LEU A 735 5.16 -21.59 1.68
CA LEU A 735 5.35 -20.16 1.41
C LEU A 735 5.11 -19.81 -0.07
N PRO A 736 4.67 -18.57 -0.39
CA PRO A 736 4.44 -18.15 -1.77
C PRO A 736 5.62 -18.44 -2.69
N GLY A 737 5.32 -19.01 -3.87
CA GLY A 737 6.32 -19.21 -4.91
C GLY A 737 6.30 -18.09 -5.94
N HIS A 738 7.14 -18.20 -6.97
CA HIS A 738 7.15 -17.35 -8.15
C HIS A 738 7.98 -18.03 -9.25
N ALA A 739 7.71 -17.78 -10.53
CA ALA A 739 8.48 -18.36 -11.64
C ALA A 739 10.02 -18.16 -11.55
N GLN A 740 10.45 -17.08 -10.87
CA GLN A 740 11.86 -16.76 -10.63
C GLN A 740 12.43 -17.32 -9.31
N MET A 741 11.60 -17.89 -8.44
CA MET A 741 12.01 -18.50 -7.16
C MET A 741 12.17 -20.02 -7.30
N GLU A 742 12.64 -20.70 -6.26
CA GLU A 742 12.76 -22.17 -6.25
C GLU A 742 11.38 -22.84 -6.44
N ARG A 743 10.39 -22.44 -5.63
CA ARG A 743 8.99 -22.81 -5.83
C ARG A 743 8.41 -21.98 -6.98
N LYS A 744 8.11 -22.62 -8.10
CA LYS A 744 7.73 -21.96 -9.37
C LYS A 744 6.26 -21.52 -9.49
N GLN A 745 5.43 -21.79 -8.49
CA GLN A 745 3.98 -21.58 -8.53
C GLN A 745 3.47 -21.03 -7.19
N GLY A 746 2.29 -20.41 -7.21
CA GLY A 746 1.64 -19.90 -6.00
C GLY A 746 2.03 -18.46 -5.68
N ALA A 747 2.34 -17.67 -6.71
CA ALA A 747 2.64 -16.25 -6.54
C ALA A 747 1.41 -15.49 -6.05
N VAL A 748 1.58 -14.66 -5.03
CA VAL A 748 0.55 -13.74 -4.54
C VAL A 748 0.74 -12.31 -5.05
N CYS A 749 1.94 -11.98 -5.54
CA CYS A 749 2.31 -10.68 -6.11
C CYS A 749 2.99 -10.85 -7.46
N ALA A 750 3.01 -9.77 -8.27
CA ALA A 750 3.63 -9.77 -9.61
C ALA A 750 5.14 -9.97 -9.60
N ALA A 751 5.83 -9.52 -8.53
CA ALA A 751 7.27 -9.59 -8.39
C ALA A 751 7.67 -10.53 -7.24
N PRO A 752 8.81 -11.23 -7.33
CA PRO A 752 9.22 -12.24 -6.36
C PRO A 752 9.37 -11.68 -4.93
N PHE A 753 9.83 -10.44 -4.80
CA PHE A 753 10.02 -9.76 -3.51
C PHE A 753 9.08 -8.55 -3.34
N GLY A 754 7.93 -8.57 -4.04
CA GLY A 754 6.95 -7.49 -3.98
C GLY A 754 7.56 -6.12 -4.28
N SER A 755 7.47 -5.19 -3.32
CA SER A 755 8.04 -3.84 -3.42
C SER A 755 9.45 -3.80 -2.84
N ALA A 756 10.41 -4.39 -3.53
CA ALA A 756 11.75 -4.62 -2.99
C ALA A 756 12.53 -3.33 -2.65
N SER A 757 12.35 -2.24 -3.40
CA SER A 757 13.12 -1.01 -3.21
C SER A 757 12.85 -0.25 -1.90
N ILE A 758 11.78 -0.61 -1.17
CA ILE A 758 11.46 -0.03 0.14
C ILE A 758 11.83 -0.94 1.33
N LEU A 759 12.33 -2.16 1.08
CA LEU A 759 12.92 -3.01 2.11
C LEU A 759 14.16 -2.40 2.81
N PRO A 760 15.01 -1.59 2.12
CA PRO A 760 16.10 -0.85 2.76
C PRO A 760 15.66 -0.03 3.99
N ILE A 761 14.45 0.53 4.01
CA ILE A 761 13.94 1.32 5.14
C ILE A 761 13.89 0.49 6.42
N THR A 762 13.25 -0.68 6.35
CA THR A 762 13.15 -1.59 7.48
C THR A 762 14.51 -2.16 7.88
N TRP A 763 15.37 -2.49 6.90
CA TRP A 763 16.72 -2.93 7.20
C TRP A 763 17.50 -1.84 7.96
N MET A 764 17.42 -0.59 7.51
CA MET A 764 18.07 0.56 8.17
C MET A 764 17.57 0.73 9.59
N TYR A 765 16.25 0.73 9.79
CA TYR A 765 15.63 0.84 11.12
C TYR A 765 16.17 -0.21 12.09
N ILE A 766 16.11 -1.50 11.71
CA ILE A 766 16.56 -2.59 12.59
C ILE A 766 18.06 -2.48 12.90
N ARG A 767 18.88 -2.18 11.89
CA ARG A 767 20.34 -2.08 12.03
C ARG A 767 20.78 -0.88 12.87
N MET A 768 20.08 0.25 12.78
CA MET A 768 20.38 1.45 13.56
C MET A 768 19.85 1.36 15.00
N MET A 769 18.71 0.68 15.20
CA MET A 769 18.15 0.51 16.55
C MET A 769 18.87 -0.58 17.36
N GLY A 770 19.32 -1.65 16.70
CA GLY A 770 19.83 -2.84 17.39
C GLY A 770 18.78 -3.48 18.32
N GLY A 771 19.17 -4.54 19.02
CA GLY A 771 18.23 -5.28 19.88
C GLY A 771 17.72 -4.44 21.06
N ALA A 772 18.62 -3.66 21.67
CA ALA A 772 18.29 -2.79 22.80
C ALA A 772 17.34 -1.65 22.40
N GLY A 773 17.59 -0.99 21.26
CA GLY A 773 16.73 0.07 20.77
C GLY A 773 15.36 -0.43 20.36
N LEU A 774 15.27 -1.57 19.68
CA LEU A 774 13.99 -2.16 19.29
C LEU A 774 13.12 -2.53 20.50
N LYS A 775 13.70 -3.18 21.52
CA LYS A 775 13.00 -3.46 22.78
C LYS A 775 12.52 -2.16 23.45
N ARG A 776 13.41 -1.16 23.53
CA ARG A 776 13.11 0.13 24.14
C ARG A 776 11.99 0.86 23.40
N ALA A 777 11.95 0.80 22.07
CA ALA A 777 10.87 1.37 21.27
C ALA A 777 9.50 0.78 21.68
N SER A 778 9.39 -0.54 21.78
CA SER A 778 8.15 -1.17 22.26
C SER A 778 7.77 -0.80 23.69
N GLN A 779 8.76 -0.70 24.60
CA GLN A 779 8.50 -0.24 25.97
C GLN A 779 7.98 1.20 26.02
N LEU A 780 8.54 2.09 25.19
CA LEU A 780 8.12 3.49 25.13
C LEU A 780 6.77 3.68 24.43
N ALA A 781 6.45 2.88 23.41
CA ALA A 781 5.12 2.89 22.83
C ALA A 781 4.04 2.53 23.88
N ILE A 782 4.33 1.53 24.73
CA ILE A 782 3.46 1.16 25.86
C ILE A 782 3.39 2.28 26.91
N LEU A 783 4.53 2.87 27.28
CA LEU A 783 4.56 3.99 28.24
C LEU A 783 3.72 5.18 27.76
N ASN A 784 3.91 5.59 26.51
CA ASN A 784 3.22 6.74 25.93
C ASN A 784 1.71 6.52 25.87
N ALA A 785 1.25 5.32 25.48
CA ALA A 785 -0.17 4.99 25.44
C ALA A 785 -0.81 4.98 26.84
N ASN A 786 -0.13 4.39 27.83
CA ASN A 786 -0.62 4.38 29.21
C ASN A 786 -0.59 5.78 29.84
N TYR A 787 0.39 6.61 29.50
CA TYR A 787 0.44 8.01 29.93
C TYR A 787 -0.77 8.81 29.43
N ILE A 788 -1.09 8.70 28.13
CA ILE A 788 -2.29 9.32 27.55
C ILE A 788 -3.56 8.78 28.22
N SER A 789 -3.68 7.45 28.32
CA SER A 789 -4.83 6.80 28.96
C SER A 789 -5.06 7.35 30.37
N ARG A 790 -4.00 7.43 31.19
CA ARG A 790 -4.05 7.97 32.54
C ARG A 790 -4.43 9.44 32.59
N ARG A 791 -3.91 10.27 31.69
CA ARG A 791 -4.24 11.71 31.66
C ARG A 791 -5.69 11.98 31.24
N LEU A 792 -6.30 11.07 30.48
CA LEU A 792 -7.64 11.27 29.92
C LEU A 792 -8.75 10.51 30.66
N GLU A 793 -8.43 9.57 31.56
CA GLU A 793 -9.40 8.67 32.21
C GLU A 793 -10.51 9.39 33.01
N GLU A 794 -10.20 10.54 33.62
CA GLU A 794 -11.20 11.34 34.37
C GLU A 794 -12.13 12.16 33.45
N HIS A 795 -11.78 12.29 32.17
CA HIS A 795 -12.49 13.09 31.18
C HIS A 795 -13.29 12.21 30.21
N TYR A 796 -12.70 11.09 29.81
CA TYR A 796 -13.23 10.11 28.87
C TYR A 796 -13.02 8.71 29.44
N PRO A 797 -14.07 7.89 29.57
CA PRO A 797 -13.91 6.50 30.00
C PRO A 797 -12.98 5.72 29.07
N VAL A 798 -11.97 5.07 29.62
CA VAL A 798 -11.13 4.10 28.90
C VAL A 798 -11.92 2.80 28.78
N LEU A 799 -12.23 2.39 27.55
CA LEU A 799 -13.21 1.33 27.32
C LEU A 799 -12.71 -0.06 27.73
N TYR A 800 -11.45 -0.36 27.44
CA TYR A 800 -10.84 -1.65 27.73
C TYR A 800 -9.46 -1.48 28.36
N THR A 801 -9.16 -2.32 29.34
CA THR A 801 -7.86 -2.41 30.01
C THR A 801 -7.54 -3.88 30.31
N GLY A 802 -6.26 -4.18 30.43
CA GLY A 802 -5.78 -5.48 30.91
C GLY A 802 -6.06 -5.68 32.40
N SER A 803 -5.63 -6.83 32.93
CA SER A 803 -5.86 -7.27 34.32
C SER A 803 -5.40 -6.24 35.37
N ASN A 804 -4.35 -5.47 35.09
CA ASN A 804 -3.78 -4.46 35.97
C ASN A 804 -4.27 -3.02 35.69
N GLY A 805 -5.32 -2.85 34.89
CA GLY A 805 -5.84 -1.52 34.52
C GLY A 805 -4.95 -0.75 33.54
N LEU A 806 -4.08 -1.46 32.82
CA LEU A 806 -3.14 -0.89 31.83
C LEU A 806 -3.51 -1.30 30.41
N VAL A 807 -3.04 -0.54 29.44
CA VAL A 807 -3.18 -0.82 28.01
C VAL A 807 -1.84 -1.27 27.40
N ALA A 808 -1.86 -1.76 26.17
CA ALA A 808 -0.67 -2.08 25.39
C ALA A 808 -0.09 -0.78 24.77
N HIS A 809 0.05 -0.72 23.45
CA HIS A 809 0.57 0.43 22.69
C HIS A 809 -0.52 1.41 22.22
N GLU A 810 -1.80 1.10 22.49
CA GLU A 810 -2.94 1.92 22.10
C GLU A 810 -4.08 1.81 23.12
N CYS A 811 -4.97 2.81 23.21
CA CYS A 811 -6.14 2.80 24.08
C CYS A 811 -7.41 3.27 23.36
N ILE A 812 -8.59 2.86 23.85
CA ILE A 812 -9.89 3.28 23.32
C ILE A 812 -10.60 4.18 24.33
N LEU A 813 -10.99 5.38 23.90
CA LEU A 813 -11.83 6.29 24.65
C LEU A 813 -13.30 6.17 24.22
N ASP A 814 -14.19 5.99 25.20
CA ASP A 814 -15.62 5.85 24.96
C ASP A 814 -16.35 7.20 24.98
N LEU A 815 -16.74 7.67 23.79
CA LEU A 815 -17.50 8.91 23.62
C LEU A 815 -19.02 8.68 23.58
N ARG A 816 -19.49 7.43 23.60
CA ARG A 816 -20.93 7.12 23.48
C ARG A 816 -21.77 7.73 24.61
N PRO A 817 -21.36 7.66 25.89
CA PRO A 817 -22.10 8.32 26.97
C PRO A 817 -22.17 9.85 26.79
N LEU A 818 -21.10 10.46 26.26
CA LEU A 818 -21.05 11.89 26.00
C LEU A 818 -22.00 12.30 24.86
N LYS A 819 -22.13 11.45 23.84
CA LYS A 819 -23.13 11.66 22.79
C LYS A 819 -24.55 11.62 23.33
N ASP A 820 -24.85 10.68 24.23
CA ASP A 820 -26.18 10.54 24.81
C ASP A 820 -26.55 11.74 25.70
N SER A 821 -25.58 12.28 26.46
CA SER A 821 -25.81 13.43 27.35
C SER A 821 -25.82 14.78 26.64
N SER A 822 -24.97 14.98 25.62
CA SER A 822 -24.74 16.30 24.99
C SER A 822 -25.24 16.41 23.55
N GLY A 823 -25.40 15.29 22.84
CA GLY A 823 -25.60 15.26 21.39
C GLY A 823 -24.32 15.45 20.56
N ILE A 824 -23.15 15.59 21.19
CA ILE A 824 -21.85 15.69 20.53
C ILE A 824 -21.35 14.30 20.16
N SER A 825 -21.06 14.10 18.87
CA SER A 825 -20.62 12.82 18.32
C SER A 825 -19.10 12.70 18.26
N VAL A 826 -18.62 11.49 17.98
CA VAL A 826 -17.20 11.24 17.69
C VAL A 826 -16.69 12.06 16.49
N ASP A 827 -17.53 12.28 15.47
CA ASP A 827 -17.18 13.10 14.31
C ASP A 827 -16.99 14.56 14.71
N ASP A 828 -17.82 15.09 15.61
CA ASP A 828 -17.68 16.46 16.11
C ASP A 828 -16.34 16.66 16.83
N VAL A 829 -15.95 15.71 17.69
CA VAL A 829 -14.65 15.73 18.39
C VAL A 829 -13.50 15.61 17.40
N ALA A 830 -13.60 14.70 16.43
CA ALA A 830 -12.58 14.48 15.42
C ALA A 830 -12.36 15.73 14.54
N LYS A 831 -13.44 16.40 14.13
CA LYS A 831 -13.32 17.65 13.39
C LYS A 831 -12.80 18.77 14.27
N ARG A 832 -13.17 18.82 15.55
CA ARG A 832 -12.69 19.85 16.46
C ARG A 832 -11.19 19.75 16.71
N LEU A 833 -10.63 18.55 16.76
CA LEU A 833 -9.17 18.34 16.87
C LEU A 833 -8.36 19.03 15.76
N ILE A 834 -8.93 19.20 14.56
CA ILE A 834 -8.30 19.94 13.46
C ILE A 834 -8.02 21.39 13.89
N ASP A 835 -8.95 22.03 14.60
CA ASP A 835 -8.76 23.40 15.07
C ASP A 835 -7.68 23.49 16.14
N PHE A 836 -7.42 22.39 16.85
CA PHE A 836 -6.30 22.24 17.79
C PHE A 836 -4.98 21.84 17.11
N GLY A 837 -4.96 21.69 15.78
CA GLY A 837 -3.76 21.33 15.03
C GLY A 837 -3.43 19.84 15.03
N PHE A 838 -4.43 18.97 15.23
CA PHE A 838 -4.26 17.52 15.21
C PHE A 838 -5.09 16.84 14.12
N HIS A 839 -4.51 15.77 13.57
CA HIS A 839 -5.32 14.74 12.92
C HIS A 839 -6.05 13.93 14.00
N ALA A 840 -7.30 13.55 13.74
CA ALA A 840 -8.05 12.72 14.69
C ALA A 840 -7.42 11.32 14.85
N PRO A 841 -7.56 10.68 16.02
CA PRO A 841 -7.29 9.25 16.19
C PRO A 841 -8.19 8.37 15.30
N THR A 842 -7.99 7.06 15.34
CA THR A 842 -8.84 6.12 14.59
C THR A 842 -10.26 6.19 15.11
N MET A 843 -11.24 6.41 14.23
CA MET A 843 -12.62 6.67 14.59
C MET A 843 -13.51 5.44 14.39
N SER A 844 -14.38 5.16 15.35
CA SER A 844 -15.46 4.18 15.25
C SER A 844 -15.03 2.75 14.88
N PHE A 845 -13.76 2.41 15.10
CA PHE A 845 -13.20 1.09 14.94
C PHE A 845 -12.20 0.83 16.07
N PRO A 846 -12.18 -0.38 16.69
CA PRO A 846 -13.09 -1.52 16.44
C PRO A 846 -14.50 -1.33 17.01
N VAL A 847 -14.73 -0.31 17.86
CA VAL A 847 -16.05 -0.04 18.46
C VAL A 847 -16.66 1.25 17.88
N ALA A 848 -17.86 1.16 17.34
CA ALA A 848 -18.57 2.30 16.78
C ALA A 848 -18.79 3.42 17.83
N GLY A 849 -18.54 4.67 17.45
CA GLY A 849 -18.71 5.83 18.34
C GLY A 849 -17.56 6.08 19.32
N THR A 850 -16.42 5.44 19.15
CA THR A 850 -15.22 5.59 20.01
C THR A 850 -14.03 6.15 19.25
N LEU A 851 -12.99 6.56 19.98
CA LEU A 851 -11.67 6.94 19.43
C LEU A 851 -10.59 5.98 19.91
N MET A 852 -9.79 5.45 19.00
CA MET A 852 -8.65 4.59 19.30
C MET A 852 -7.34 5.33 19.02
N ILE A 853 -6.50 5.44 20.06
CA ILE A 853 -5.37 6.35 20.15
C ILE A 853 -4.09 5.55 20.28
N GLU A 854 -3.15 5.73 19.35
CA GLU A 854 -1.82 5.12 19.36
C GLU A 854 -0.76 6.22 19.16
N PRO A 855 -0.02 6.64 20.19
CA PRO A 855 0.96 7.72 20.10
C PRO A 855 2.30 7.29 19.50
N THR A 856 2.63 6.00 19.53
CA THR A 856 3.96 5.45 19.24
C THR A 856 5.06 5.94 20.19
N GLU A 857 6.27 5.41 20.01
CA GLU A 857 7.47 5.76 20.77
C GLU A 857 8.16 7.05 20.29
N SER A 858 7.82 7.53 19.09
CA SER A 858 8.54 8.63 18.44
C SER A 858 8.12 10.01 18.90
N GLU A 859 6.97 10.11 19.55
CA GLU A 859 6.39 11.39 19.97
C GLU A 859 6.91 11.83 21.33
N SER A 860 7.33 13.09 21.42
CA SER A 860 7.83 13.68 22.66
C SER A 860 6.71 13.82 23.70
N LYS A 861 7.05 13.85 24.99
CA LYS A 861 6.07 14.10 26.05
C LYS A 861 5.31 15.42 25.87
N GLU A 862 5.98 16.47 25.37
CA GLU A 862 5.36 17.76 25.06
C GLU A 862 4.21 17.59 24.05
N GLU A 863 4.42 16.79 23.00
CA GLU A 863 3.41 16.52 21.99
C GLU A 863 2.25 15.67 22.53
N LEU A 864 2.55 14.67 23.38
CA LEU A 864 1.53 13.89 24.09
C LEU A 864 0.68 14.78 25.00
N ASP A 865 1.31 15.71 25.73
CA ASP A 865 0.63 16.67 26.59
C ASP A 865 -0.24 17.63 25.77
N ARG A 866 0.26 18.14 24.64
CA ARG A 866 -0.50 19.00 23.72
C ARG A 866 -1.78 18.32 23.24
N PHE A 867 -1.70 17.04 22.89
CA PHE A 867 -2.86 16.25 22.48
C PHE A 867 -3.82 16.00 23.65
N CYS A 868 -3.30 15.62 24.83
CA CYS A 868 -4.14 15.41 26.02
C CYS A 868 -4.87 16.70 26.42
N ASP A 869 -4.16 17.83 26.43
CA ASP A 869 -4.73 19.13 26.79
C ASP A 869 -5.78 19.57 25.75
N ALA A 870 -5.59 19.29 24.46
CA ALA A 870 -6.61 19.50 23.44
C ALA A 870 -7.87 18.66 23.71
N MET A 871 -7.71 17.36 23.99
CA MET A 871 -8.83 16.48 24.34
C MET A 871 -9.54 16.92 25.62
N ILE A 872 -8.81 17.37 26.64
CA ILE A 872 -9.38 17.90 27.89
C ILE A 872 -10.17 19.19 27.62
N ARG A 873 -9.64 20.10 26.80
CA ARG A 873 -10.35 21.32 26.41
C ARG A 873 -11.62 21.03 25.62
N ILE A 874 -11.57 20.07 24.70
CA ILE A 874 -12.76 19.56 24.00
C ILE A 874 -13.76 18.98 25.00
N ARG A 875 -13.32 18.29 26.06
CA ARG A 875 -14.22 17.78 27.11
C ARG A 875 -14.94 18.93 27.82
N GLU A 876 -14.26 20.04 28.09
CA GLU A 876 -14.88 21.24 28.66
C GLU A 876 -15.88 21.90 27.70
N GLU A 877 -15.60 21.93 26.40
CA GLU A 877 -16.56 22.40 25.40
C GLU A 877 -17.83 21.51 25.38
N ILE A 878 -17.67 20.18 25.48
CA ILE A 878 -18.79 19.25 25.61
C ILE A 878 -19.59 19.53 26.90
N ARG A 879 -18.90 19.74 28.03
CA ARG A 879 -19.49 20.08 29.34
C ARG A 879 -20.29 21.38 29.27
N ALA A 880 -19.80 22.37 28.53
CA ALA A 880 -20.49 23.63 28.30
C ALA A 880 -21.75 23.47 27.44
N VAL A 881 -21.80 22.48 26.54
CA VAL A 881 -23.04 22.10 25.84
C VAL A 881 -24.00 21.36 26.80
N GLU A 882 -23.50 20.41 27.60
CA GLU A 882 -24.30 19.65 28.59
C GLU A 882 -25.01 20.56 29.60
N ASN A 883 -24.35 21.65 30.04
CA ASN A 883 -24.89 22.58 31.02
C ASN A 883 -25.61 23.80 30.41
N GLY A 884 -25.65 23.91 29.08
CA GLY A 884 -26.33 25.00 28.35
C GLY A 884 -25.58 26.33 28.30
N THR A 885 -24.28 26.37 28.60
CA THR A 885 -23.43 27.57 28.42
C THR A 885 -23.09 27.81 26.95
N LEU A 886 -22.89 26.74 26.17
CA LEU A 886 -22.81 26.80 24.71
C LEU A 886 -24.12 26.29 24.11
N ASP A 887 -24.53 26.90 22.99
CA ASP A 887 -25.69 26.44 22.24
C ASP A 887 -25.51 24.98 21.78
N LYS A 888 -26.59 24.21 21.73
CA LYS A 888 -26.55 22.78 21.42
C LYS A 888 -26.18 22.50 19.97
N ASP A 889 -26.65 23.35 19.05
CA ASP A 889 -26.53 23.16 17.61
C ASP A 889 -25.53 24.14 16.98
N ASP A 890 -25.28 25.29 17.60
CA ASP A 890 -24.32 26.31 17.15
C ASP A 890 -23.17 26.52 18.15
N ASN A 891 -22.19 25.62 18.11
CA ASN A 891 -21.01 25.63 18.99
C ASN A 891 -19.74 25.22 18.23
N PRO A 892 -18.54 25.42 18.80
CA PRO A 892 -17.29 25.09 18.12
C PRO A 892 -17.19 23.63 17.67
N LEU A 893 -17.78 22.68 18.39
CA LEU A 893 -17.73 21.24 18.07
C LEU A 893 -18.59 20.89 16.85
N LYS A 894 -19.81 21.43 16.76
CA LYS A 894 -20.70 21.21 15.60
C LYS A 894 -20.22 21.90 14.33
N ASN A 895 -19.56 23.04 14.51
CA ASN A 895 -19.09 23.87 13.41
C ASN A 895 -17.67 23.52 12.95
N ALA A 896 -16.88 22.80 13.74
CA ALA A 896 -15.54 22.42 13.32
C ALA A 896 -15.51 21.60 12.01
N PRO A 897 -14.47 21.75 11.18
CA PRO A 897 -13.33 22.64 11.38
C PRO A 897 -13.58 24.07 10.86
N HIS A 898 -12.85 25.03 11.42
CA HIS A 898 -13.00 26.46 11.10
C HIS A 898 -11.94 26.92 10.09
N THR A 899 -12.41 27.43 8.95
CA THR A 899 -11.51 27.81 7.83
C THR A 899 -11.02 29.26 7.95
N ALA A 900 -9.91 29.58 7.29
CA ALA A 900 -9.44 30.97 7.20
C ALA A 900 -10.49 31.88 6.52
N ALA A 901 -11.25 31.35 5.56
CA ALA A 901 -12.29 32.09 4.84
C ALA A 901 -13.49 32.43 5.75
N GLU A 902 -13.85 31.52 6.65
CA GLU A 902 -14.90 31.75 7.65
C GLU A 902 -14.47 32.83 8.66
N LEU A 903 -13.21 32.80 9.10
CA LEU A 903 -12.69 33.77 10.06
C LEU A 903 -12.84 35.23 9.59
N VAL A 904 -12.58 35.49 8.30
CA VAL A 904 -12.65 36.83 7.70
C VAL A 904 -14.07 37.26 7.32
N GLY A 905 -15.03 36.33 7.33
CA GLY A 905 -16.44 36.58 7.02
C GLY A 905 -17.23 37.21 8.16
N GLU A 906 -18.53 37.42 7.95
CA GLU A 906 -19.46 37.77 9.03
C GLU A 906 -19.49 36.65 10.08
N TRP A 907 -19.45 37.01 11.36
CA TRP A 907 -19.39 36.05 12.46
C TRP A 907 -20.68 36.10 13.27
N THR A 908 -21.57 35.15 13.01
CA THR A 908 -22.90 35.07 13.61
C THR A 908 -23.00 34.05 14.75
N HIS A 909 -21.89 33.38 15.08
CA HIS A 909 -21.82 32.36 16.10
C HIS A 909 -21.86 32.94 17.53
N PRO A 910 -22.41 32.21 18.52
CA PRO A 910 -22.47 32.63 19.92
C PRO A 910 -21.14 32.44 20.70
N TYR A 911 -20.09 31.97 20.02
CA TYR A 911 -18.73 31.82 20.56
C TYR A 911 -17.74 32.71 19.81
N SER A 912 -16.57 32.99 20.38
CA SER A 912 -15.62 33.92 19.76
C SER A 912 -14.83 33.28 18.62
N ARG A 913 -14.37 34.12 17.67
CA ARG A 913 -13.41 33.72 16.64
C ARG A 913 -12.14 33.12 17.24
N GLU A 914 -11.64 33.70 18.33
CA GLU A 914 -10.45 33.21 19.02
C GLU A 914 -10.67 31.79 19.55
N GLN A 915 -11.81 31.52 20.20
CA GLN A 915 -12.17 30.18 20.62
C GLN A 915 -12.24 29.20 19.44
N ALA A 916 -12.73 29.65 18.28
CA ALA A 916 -12.82 28.84 17.08
C ALA A 916 -11.45 28.41 16.54
N VAL A 917 -10.53 29.36 16.32
CA VAL A 917 -9.29 29.13 15.56
C VAL A 917 -8.01 29.05 16.41
N TYR A 918 -8.02 29.59 17.63
CA TYR A 918 -6.91 29.55 18.59
C TYR A 918 -7.38 29.06 19.96
N PRO A 919 -7.93 27.82 20.06
CA PRO A 919 -8.43 27.31 21.33
C PRO A 919 -7.32 27.11 22.37
N VAL A 920 -6.04 27.12 21.95
CA VAL A 920 -4.86 27.20 22.80
C VAL A 920 -3.88 28.24 22.24
N ALA A 921 -3.20 28.97 23.12
CA ALA A 921 -2.37 30.12 22.75
C ALA A 921 -1.15 29.74 21.88
N SER A 922 -0.61 28.53 22.02
CA SER A 922 0.55 28.06 21.24
C SER A 922 0.29 28.00 19.74
N LEU A 923 -0.98 27.90 19.30
CA LEU A 923 -1.33 27.85 17.88
C LEU A 923 -1.16 29.18 17.16
N ILE A 924 -0.99 30.30 17.88
CA ILE A 924 -0.76 31.62 17.28
C ILE A 924 0.55 31.64 16.49
N GLU A 925 1.58 30.91 16.95
CA GLU A 925 2.90 30.88 16.30
C GLU A 925 2.94 29.96 15.07
N GLY A 926 2.09 28.92 15.04
CA GLY A 926 2.17 27.83 14.06
C GLY A 926 0.82 27.22 13.70
N LYS A 927 -0.11 28.01 13.17
CA LYS A 927 -1.46 27.55 12.80
C LYS A 927 -1.46 26.78 11.47
N TYR A 928 -1.97 25.56 11.50
CA TYR A 928 -2.48 24.89 10.31
C TYR A 928 -3.91 25.36 10.00
N TRP A 929 -4.19 25.70 8.75
CA TRP A 929 -5.52 26.13 8.30
C TRP A 929 -6.19 25.04 7.48
N PRO A 930 -7.35 24.50 7.92
CA PRO A 930 -8.11 23.57 7.11
C PRO A 930 -8.58 24.26 5.82
N PRO A 931 -8.29 23.71 4.63
CA PRO A 931 -8.65 24.32 3.35
C PRO A 931 -10.16 24.37 3.08
N VAL A 932 -10.96 23.51 3.72
CA VAL A 932 -12.42 23.39 3.54
C VAL A 932 -13.11 23.24 4.89
N GLY A 933 -14.40 23.59 4.95
CA GLY A 933 -15.23 23.28 6.11
C GLY A 933 -15.56 21.78 6.19
N ARG A 934 -16.41 21.39 7.15
CA ARG A 934 -16.85 20.00 7.30
C ARG A 934 -17.46 19.47 6.01
N VAL A 935 -16.97 18.33 5.52
CA VAL A 935 -17.41 17.73 4.24
C VAL A 935 -18.71 16.94 4.43
N ASP A 936 -19.67 17.10 3.51
CA ASP A 936 -20.89 16.30 3.48
C ASP A 936 -20.62 14.93 2.81
N ASN A 937 -20.59 13.86 3.62
CA ASN A 937 -20.37 12.51 3.12
C ASN A 937 -21.58 11.95 2.34
N VAL A 938 -22.80 12.32 2.72
CA VAL A 938 -24.04 11.80 2.14
C VAL A 938 -24.31 12.43 0.79
N PHE A 939 -24.07 13.74 0.65
CA PHE A 939 -24.20 14.44 -0.61
C PHE A 939 -23.29 13.83 -1.69
N GLY A 940 -22.01 13.60 -1.37
CA GLY A 940 -21.04 13.04 -2.33
C GLY A 940 -21.39 11.62 -2.79
N ASP A 941 -21.84 10.75 -1.88
CA ASP A 941 -22.26 9.39 -2.25
C ASP A 941 -23.56 9.38 -3.08
N ARG A 942 -24.44 10.38 -2.93
CA ARG A 942 -25.65 10.55 -3.77
C ARG A 942 -25.35 11.18 -5.12
N ASN A 943 -24.35 12.07 -5.20
CA ASN A 943 -23.97 12.83 -6.39
C ASN A 943 -22.54 12.44 -6.83
N LEU A 944 -22.35 11.15 -7.10
CA LEU A 944 -21.00 10.62 -7.30
C LEU A 944 -20.33 11.19 -8.56
N VAL A 945 -19.27 11.96 -8.36
CA VAL A 945 -18.36 12.46 -9.40
C VAL A 945 -16.93 12.06 -9.03
N CYS A 946 -16.29 11.24 -9.87
CA CYS A 946 -15.01 10.58 -9.57
C CYS A 946 -13.88 10.89 -10.57
N ALA A 947 -14.07 11.93 -11.39
CA ALA A 947 -13.04 12.53 -12.23
C ALA A 947 -13.04 14.04 -11.97
N CYS A 948 -11.97 14.74 -12.38
CA CYS A 948 -11.90 16.19 -12.27
C CYS A 948 -13.12 16.84 -12.96
N PRO A 949 -13.98 17.56 -12.21
CA PRO A 949 -15.10 18.27 -12.79
C PRO A 949 -14.67 19.29 -13.85
N SER A 950 -15.56 19.61 -14.80
CA SER A 950 -15.30 20.72 -15.74
C SER A 950 -15.15 22.05 -14.99
N ILE A 951 -14.41 23.02 -15.53
CA ILE A 951 -14.25 24.35 -14.90
C ILE A 951 -15.61 24.98 -14.60
N GLU A 952 -16.58 24.81 -15.51
CA GLU A 952 -17.94 25.34 -15.42
C GLU A 952 -18.71 24.81 -14.20
N SER A 953 -18.38 23.62 -13.70
CA SER A 953 -19.03 23.05 -12.51
C SER A 953 -18.51 23.64 -11.19
N TYR A 954 -17.43 24.42 -11.24
CA TYR A 954 -16.89 25.17 -10.10
C TYR A 954 -17.37 26.64 -10.05
N ALA A 955 -18.13 27.09 -11.07
CA ALA A 955 -18.52 28.49 -11.28
C ALA A 955 -19.86 28.87 -10.63
#